data_AF-A0A3A8HGS6-F1
#
_entry.id   AF-A0A3A8HGS6-F1
#
_cell.length_a   1.000
_cell.length_b   1.000
_cell.length_c   1.000
_cell.angle_alpha   90.00
_cell.angle_beta   90.00
_cell.angle_gamma   90.00
#
_symmetry.space_group_name_H-M   'P 1'
#
loop_
_entity.id
_entity.type
_entity.pdbx_description
1 polymer ?
#
loop_
_entity_poly.entity_id
_entity_poly.type
_entity_poly.pdbx_seq_one_letter_code
_entity_poly.pdbx_strand_id
1 'polypeptide(L)'
;MARSPAMPRAKTTRKPDTAALMKKADALLDEMPPQLDQAIPLLREIVEADPAHLLALHSLNWALEPTRRGEPDRWEREVKAEHWRVRDRVLELTRGTKPGGELSTGQKARALALSQWADDLLRREPTDAQLEQAEAALVEAEALRDLEDHARARRGLEAWHALRRGSPAQGYRKLLARVEAAPDPRALDDEGNEDPFAFQGLEGAFSDEGFHAWLRKQKPAPRPPAPKAKALDDGLLQAAGLDASPFFGPGFEGDWRTGRVLALVALGANLEVRDKSKRGVLHLAAMVDDASLVRELLRLGAPVNATDSAKATPLHAAAEHGSTACIALLAKGGVPVDALDNAGRTALCNARQADVAQALIDAGANPNAGKDWTPLHQHARVKERGPVIEVLLQAGADATRKNAAGQTPVKEALEHGNPHLARLMGARAPSGRKGALDMQPMLDALARKRKALLQAWYYEDKDVDSVEQVLDQLALEGATSWDALAAAVQGMTPWTAMALVELAREVLPTGAKAPSLSKRPRFVRGDLVVKGDVHVERPLLVTGNLTVEGVLSNAGPEGLLVVGGSLRASGVDTDGELIVGQDLEAQVVWGHGNDAALRVGGVLKAEALIADDHDVQARVTARHHFASGDFDATDASLQDFFVPKAFARARLDRERLFNALRKAGSALRSRD
;
A
#
# COMPACT_ATOMS: atom_id res chain seq x y z
N MET A 1 58.59 -5.43 29.73
CA MET A 1 57.34 -5.04 30.44
C MET A 1 56.23 -4.88 29.41
N ALA A 2 55.47 -5.95 29.16
CA ALA A 2 54.34 -5.93 28.25
C ALA A 2 53.05 -5.83 29.09
N ARG A 3 52.27 -4.76 28.90
CA ARG A 3 50.90 -4.65 29.42
C ARG A 3 49.96 -5.17 28.34
N SER A 4 49.38 -6.35 28.56
CA SER A 4 48.24 -6.82 27.76
C SER A 4 47.02 -5.95 28.04
N PRO A 5 46.23 -5.56 27.02
CA PRO A 5 45.03 -4.76 27.21
C PRO A 5 43.91 -5.63 27.80
N ALA A 6 43.19 -5.07 28.78
CA ALA A 6 42.04 -5.71 29.39
C ALA A 6 40.91 -5.86 28.36
N MET A 7 40.35 -7.06 28.25
CA MET A 7 39.09 -7.33 27.54
C MET A 7 37.96 -6.49 28.17
N PRO A 8 37.08 -5.86 27.38
CA PRO A 8 35.92 -5.17 27.92
C PRO A 8 34.95 -6.20 28.53
N ARG A 9 34.56 -5.96 29.80
CA ARG A 9 33.46 -6.72 30.44
C ARG A 9 32.20 -6.56 29.60
N ALA A 10 31.60 -7.66 29.20
CA ALA A 10 30.28 -7.68 28.59
C ALA A 10 29.31 -6.90 29.49
N LYS A 11 28.66 -5.86 28.94
CA LYS A 11 27.53 -5.20 29.59
C LYS A 11 26.46 -6.26 29.79
N THR A 12 26.23 -6.68 31.02
CA THR A 12 25.04 -7.43 31.40
C THR A 12 23.82 -6.59 31.03
N THR A 13 23.12 -6.95 29.97
CA THR A 13 21.80 -6.40 29.64
C THR A 13 20.92 -6.64 30.86
N ARG A 14 20.49 -5.56 31.52
CA ARG A 14 19.59 -5.63 32.67
C ARG A 14 18.32 -6.35 32.21
N LYS A 15 17.91 -7.42 32.88
CA LYS A 15 16.66 -8.13 32.54
C LYS A 15 15.51 -7.12 32.50
N PRO A 16 14.61 -7.20 31.49
CA PRO A 16 13.46 -6.31 31.40
C PRO A 16 12.62 -6.38 32.69
N ASP A 17 12.08 -5.25 33.11
CA ASP A 17 11.12 -5.20 34.22
C ASP A 17 9.76 -5.70 33.71
N THR A 18 9.56 -7.01 33.82
CA THR A 18 8.36 -7.69 33.32
C THR A 18 7.08 -7.16 33.97
N ALA A 19 7.13 -6.68 35.22
CA ALA A 19 5.98 -6.12 35.90
C ALA A 19 5.57 -4.75 35.32
N ALA A 20 6.55 -3.88 35.04
CA ALA A 20 6.29 -2.60 34.40
C ALA A 20 5.76 -2.76 32.96
N LEU A 21 6.34 -3.69 32.22
CA LEU A 21 5.87 -4.05 30.88
C LEU A 21 4.46 -4.63 30.90
N MET A 22 4.16 -5.53 31.84
CA MET A 22 2.83 -6.13 31.98
C MET A 22 1.78 -5.06 32.30
N LYS A 23 2.08 -4.14 33.22
CA LYS A 23 1.18 -3.03 33.55
C LYS A 23 0.88 -2.13 32.34
N LYS A 24 1.88 -1.89 31.49
CA LYS A 24 1.70 -1.13 30.25
C LYS A 24 0.88 -1.92 29.22
N ALA A 25 1.13 -3.21 29.08
CA ALA A 25 0.35 -4.08 28.20
C ALA A 25 -1.11 -4.15 28.64
N ASP A 26 -1.40 -4.36 29.93
CA ASP A 26 -2.76 -4.40 30.47
C ASP A 26 -3.50 -3.07 30.25
N ALA A 27 -2.84 -1.93 30.51
CA ALA A 27 -3.44 -0.62 30.25
C ALA A 27 -3.85 -0.44 28.78
N LEU A 28 -3.03 -0.91 27.84
CA LEU A 28 -3.34 -0.87 26.40
C LEU A 28 -4.46 -1.84 26.00
N LEU A 29 -4.57 -2.98 26.68
CA LEU A 29 -5.63 -3.97 26.44
C LEU A 29 -6.99 -3.51 27.00
N ASP A 30 -7.00 -2.69 28.05
CA ASP A 30 -8.21 -2.19 28.70
C ASP A 30 -8.82 -0.93 28.02
N GLU A 31 -8.13 -0.34 27.05
CA GLU A 31 -8.66 0.79 26.27
C GLU A 31 -9.78 0.36 25.29
N MET A 32 -10.65 1.31 24.92
CA MET A 32 -11.72 1.08 23.93
C MET A 32 -11.58 2.03 22.73
N PRO A 33 -11.30 1.52 21.50
CA PRO A 33 -10.95 0.13 21.19
C PRO A 33 -9.55 -0.28 21.73
N PRO A 34 -9.29 -1.57 22.00
CA PRO A 34 -8.01 -2.02 22.55
C PRO A 34 -6.81 -1.71 21.64
N GLN A 35 -5.69 -1.23 22.20
CA GLN A 35 -4.47 -0.88 21.46
C GLN A 35 -3.55 -2.10 21.23
N LEU A 36 -4.07 -3.16 20.60
CA LEU A 36 -3.39 -4.45 20.47
C LEU A 36 -2.00 -4.38 19.80
N ASP A 37 -1.84 -3.55 18.76
CA ASP A 37 -0.56 -3.41 18.05
C ASP A 37 0.58 -2.89 18.94
N GLN A 38 0.25 -2.16 20.00
CA GLN A 38 1.21 -1.69 21.00
C GLN A 38 1.36 -2.67 22.16
N ALA A 39 0.30 -3.41 22.51
CA ALA A 39 0.32 -4.39 23.60
C ALA A 39 1.11 -5.67 23.24
N ILE A 40 0.96 -6.17 22.00
CA ILE A 40 1.56 -7.45 21.56
C ILE A 40 3.10 -7.45 21.65
N PRO A 41 3.84 -6.43 21.18
CA PRO A 41 5.29 -6.38 21.33
C PRO A 41 5.73 -6.45 22.80
N LEU A 42 5.01 -5.76 23.69
CA LEU A 42 5.30 -5.77 25.13
C LEU A 42 5.07 -7.15 25.74
N LEU A 43 3.97 -7.82 25.38
CA LEU A 43 3.67 -9.17 25.84
C LEU A 43 4.71 -10.18 25.34
N ARG A 44 5.20 -10.05 24.10
CA ARG A 44 6.30 -10.87 23.58
C ARG A 44 7.60 -10.64 24.35
N GLU A 45 7.94 -9.38 24.62
CA GLU A 45 9.12 -9.03 25.42
C GLU A 45 9.06 -9.64 26.83
N ILE A 46 7.88 -9.62 27.47
CA ILE A 46 7.68 -10.27 28.78
C ILE A 46 7.87 -11.78 28.67
N VAL A 47 7.29 -12.44 27.68
CA VAL A 47 7.39 -13.90 27.48
C VAL A 47 8.81 -14.33 27.11
N GLU A 48 9.56 -13.51 26.36
CA GLU A 48 10.98 -13.77 26.07
C GLU A 48 11.85 -13.63 27.33
N ALA A 49 11.56 -12.66 28.20
CA ALA A 49 12.27 -12.43 29.44
C ALA A 49 11.92 -13.46 30.54
N ASP A 50 10.65 -13.88 30.59
CA ASP A 50 10.10 -14.87 31.52
C ASP A 50 9.10 -15.81 30.79
N PRO A 51 9.60 -16.92 30.24
CA PRO A 51 8.78 -17.88 29.48
C PRO A 51 7.68 -18.60 30.29
N ALA A 52 7.62 -18.41 31.61
CA ALA A 52 6.61 -19.00 32.49
C ALA A 52 5.58 -17.97 32.99
N HIS A 53 5.64 -16.71 32.51
CA HIS A 53 4.77 -15.63 32.96
C HIS A 53 3.31 -15.82 32.50
N LEU A 54 2.53 -16.59 33.26
CA LEU A 54 1.18 -17.03 32.88
C LEU A 54 0.22 -15.88 32.51
N LEU A 55 0.33 -14.71 33.15
CA LEU A 55 -0.49 -13.55 32.80
C LEU A 55 -0.17 -13.01 31.40
N ALA A 56 1.11 -12.96 31.05
CA ALA A 56 1.54 -12.45 29.75
C ALA A 56 1.24 -13.47 28.65
N LEU A 57 1.45 -14.77 28.92
CA LEU A 57 1.04 -15.84 28.02
C LEU A 57 -0.48 -15.89 27.81
N HIS A 58 -1.27 -15.70 28.86
CA HIS A 58 -2.72 -15.62 28.76
C HIS A 58 -3.16 -14.44 27.89
N SER A 59 -2.69 -13.23 28.22
CA SER A 59 -3.03 -12.02 27.49
C SER A 59 -2.51 -12.07 26.05
N LEU A 60 -1.35 -12.67 25.81
CA LEU A 60 -0.82 -12.88 24.46
C LEU A 60 -1.67 -13.90 23.69
N ASN A 61 -1.98 -15.06 24.27
CA ASN A 61 -2.85 -16.06 23.64
C ASN A 61 -4.19 -15.44 23.24
N TRP A 62 -4.74 -14.63 24.13
CA TRP A 62 -6.01 -13.92 23.94
C TRP A 62 -5.92 -12.81 22.89
N ALA A 63 -4.91 -11.93 22.94
CA ALA A 63 -4.69 -10.85 21.98
C ALA A 63 -4.32 -11.35 20.57
N LEU A 64 -3.84 -12.59 20.49
CA LEU A 64 -3.58 -13.25 19.23
C LEU A 64 -4.84 -13.90 18.65
N GLU A 65 -5.94 -14.13 19.36
CA GLU A 65 -7.11 -14.80 18.78
C GLU A 65 -7.68 -14.06 17.53
N PRO A 66 -7.79 -14.72 16.35
CA PRO A 66 -8.19 -14.09 15.10
C PRO A 66 -9.62 -13.54 15.09
N THR A 67 -10.51 -14.05 15.97
CA THR A 67 -11.87 -13.50 16.14
C THR A 67 -11.89 -12.08 16.73
N ARG A 68 -10.75 -11.54 17.13
CA ARG A 68 -10.61 -10.18 17.69
C ARG A 68 -9.91 -9.18 16.77
N ARG A 69 -9.56 -9.53 15.52
CA ARG A 69 -8.88 -8.63 14.57
C ARG A 69 -9.73 -8.30 13.34
N GLY A 70 -9.61 -7.06 12.88
CA GLY A 70 -10.19 -6.57 11.61
C GLY A 70 -9.31 -6.80 10.38
N GLU A 71 -8.16 -7.50 10.49
CA GLU A 71 -7.22 -7.74 9.39
C GLU A 71 -6.71 -9.21 9.34
N PRO A 72 -7.08 -10.00 8.31
CA PRO A 72 -6.87 -11.47 8.23
C PRO A 72 -5.48 -11.85 7.76
N ASP A 73 -5.03 -11.13 6.73
CA ASP A 73 -3.93 -11.53 5.87
C ASP A 73 -2.57 -11.34 6.58
N ARG A 74 -2.55 -10.53 7.63
CA ARG A 74 -1.41 -10.34 8.55
C ARG A 74 -1.34 -11.45 9.59
N TRP A 75 -2.50 -11.90 10.09
CA TRP A 75 -2.60 -13.03 11.03
C TRP A 75 -2.04 -14.31 10.40
N GLU A 76 -2.45 -14.56 9.16
CA GLU A 76 -2.03 -15.63 8.26
C GLU A 76 -0.51 -15.75 8.13
N ARG A 77 0.17 -14.68 7.72
CA ARG A 77 1.59 -14.75 7.31
C ARG A 77 2.57 -14.76 8.47
N GLU A 78 2.22 -14.20 9.63
CA GLU A 78 3.24 -13.83 10.63
C GLU A 78 2.97 -14.35 12.05
N VAL A 79 1.76 -14.82 12.36
CA VAL A 79 1.34 -14.93 13.78
C VAL A 79 0.69 -16.25 14.15
N LYS A 80 0.10 -16.97 13.20
CA LYS A 80 -0.60 -18.24 13.47
C LYS A 80 0.29 -19.26 14.18
N ALA A 81 1.46 -19.61 13.66
CA ALA A 81 2.33 -20.60 14.31
C ALA A 81 2.68 -20.24 15.77
N GLU A 82 2.87 -18.94 16.03
CA GLU A 82 3.17 -18.43 17.37
C GLU A 82 1.99 -18.48 18.33
N HIS A 83 0.78 -18.16 17.87
CA HIS A 83 -0.42 -18.30 18.70
C HIS A 83 -0.61 -19.73 19.20
N TRP A 84 -0.45 -20.70 18.29
CA TRP A 84 -0.63 -22.11 18.61
C TRP A 84 0.45 -22.60 19.58
N ARG A 85 1.69 -22.14 19.37
CA ARG A 85 2.79 -22.37 20.30
C ARG A 85 2.50 -21.82 21.69
N VAL A 86 1.95 -20.60 21.79
CA VAL A 86 1.58 -19.97 23.07
C VAL A 86 0.43 -20.73 23.74
N ARG A 87 -0.64 -21.06 23.01
CA ARG A 87 -1.77 -21.87 23.49
C ARG A 87 -1.28 -23.20 24.07
N ASP A 88 -0.49 -23.95 23.31
CA ASP A 88 0.01 -25.26 23.71
C ASP A 88 0.94 -25.14 24.93
N ARG A 89 1.73 -24.06 25.01
CA ARG A 89 2.57 -23.75 26.18
C ARG A 89 1.74 -23.43 27.43
N VAL A 90 0.63 -22.71 27.29
CA VAL A 90 -0.32 -22.46 28.39
C VAL A 90 -0.91 -23.78 28.88
N LEU A 91 -1.32 -24.67 27.97
CA LEU A 91 -1.87 -25.99 28.33
C LEU A 91 -0.86 -26.85 29.09
N GLU A 92 0.42 -26.82 28.68
CA GLU A 92 1.53 -27.52 29.35
C GLU A 92 1.76 -26.98 30.77
N LEU A 93 1.94 -25.66 30.91
CA LEU A 93 2.30 -25.03 32.19
C LEU A 93 1.17 -25.04 33.22
N THR A 94 -0.09 -25.09 32.77
CA THR A 94 -1.27 -25.08 33.64
C THR A 94 -1.85 -26.47 33.88
N ARG A 95 -1.17 -27.53 33.45
CA ARG A 95 -1.67 -28.91 33.59
C ARG A 95 -1.98 -29.26 35.05
N GLY A 96 -3.19 -29.79 35.30
CA GLY A 96 -3.62 -30.20 36.64
C GLY A 96 -4.18 -29.05 37.51
N THR A 97 -4.40 -27.88 36.93
CA THR A 97 -5.13 -26.77 37.57
C THR A 97 -6.53 -27.25 37.98
N LYS A 98 -6.92 -27.08 39.26
CA LYS A 98 -8.22 -27.53 39.77
C LYS A 98 -9.26 -26.40 39.77
N PRO A 99 -10.56 -26.70 39.57
CA PRO A 99 -11.65 -25.77 39.82
C PRO A 99 -11.75 -25.34 41.29
N GLY A 100 -12.21 -24.10 41.54
CA GLY A 100 -12.56 -23.59 42.88
C GLY A 100 -11.89 -22.25 43.25
N GLY A 101 -12.53 -21.52 44.17
CA GLY A 101 -12.06 -20.22 44.67
C GLY A 101 -12.32 -19.03 43.72
N GLU A 102 -11.64 -17.90 43.95
CA GLU A 102 -11.58 -16.80 42.99
C GLU A 102 -10.77 -17.20 41.76
N LEU A 103 -11.20 -16.71 40.59
CA LEU A 103 -10.66 -17.09 39.29
C LEU A 103 -9.19 -16.65 39.12
N SER A 104 -8.26 -17.57 39.36
CA SER A 104 -6.83 -17.32 39.19
C SER A 104 -6.46 -17.12 37.71
N THR A 105 -5.36 -16.43 37.47
CA THR A 105 -4.82 -16.23 36.10
C THR A 105 -4.53 -17.55 35.39
N GLY A 106 -4.03 -18.57 36.13
CA GLY A 106 -3.79 -19.90 35.56
C GLY A 106 -5.08 -20.59 35.11
N GLN A 107 -6.17 -20.46 35.88
CA GLN A 107 -7.49 -21.00 35.51
C GLN A 107 -8.04 -20.29 34.26
N LYS A 108 -7.95 -18.95 34.19
CA LYS A 108 -8.37 -18.16 33.01
C LYS A 108 -7.60 -18.54 31.74
N ALA A 109 -6.27 -18.64 31.85
CA ALA A 109 -5.39 -19.00 30.75
C ALA A 109 -5.72 -20.39 30.21
N ARG A 110 -5.89 -21.34 31.12
CA ARG A 110 -6.20 -22.73 30.79
C ARG A 110 -7.57 -22.89 30.15
N ALA A 111 -8.61 -22.26 30.70
CA ALA A 111 -9.95 -22.32 30.15
C ALA A 111 -9.98 -21.85 28.70
N LEU A 112 -9.39 -20.68 28.42
CA LEU A 112 -9.30 -20.14 27.05
C LEU A 112 -8.53 -21.09 26.12
N ALA A 113 -7.36 -21.57 26.55
CA ALA A 113 -6.53 -22.44 25.72
C ALA A 113 -7.17 -23.80 25.41
N LEU A 114 -7.89 -24.38 26.38
CA LEU A 114 -8.64 -25.64 26.19
C LEU A 114 -9.78 -25.46 25.19
N SER A 115 -10.49 -24.33 25.26
CA SER A 115 -11.64 -24.06 24.40
C SER A 115 -11.22 -23.75 22.97
N GLN A 116 -10.16 -22.98 22.77
CA GLN A 116 -9.55 -22.77 21.45
C GLN A 116 -9.00 -24.08 20.85
N TRP A 117 -8.41 -24.94 21.68
CA TRP A 117 -7.92 -26.25 21.23
C TRP A 117 -9.08 -27.16 20.79
N ALA A 118 -10.14 -27.23 21.58
CA ALA A 118 -11.32 -28.03 21.25
C ALA A 118 -12.02 -27.50 19.99
N ASP A 119 -12.22 -26.19 19.87
CA ASP A 119 -12.81 -25.57 18.68
C ASP A 119 -11.99 -25.87 17.42
N ASP A 120 -10.67 -25.68 17.46
CA ASP A 120 -9.80 -26.04 16.31
C ASP A 120 -9.93 -27.51 15.92
N LEU A 121 -9.93 -28.42 16.90
CA LEU A 121 -10.06 -29.84 16.64
C LEU A 121 -11.41 -30.18 15.96
N LEU A 122 -12.48 -29.51 16.39
CA LEU A 122 -13.85 -29.71 15.90
C LEU A 122 -14.13 -29.04 14.55
N ARG A 123 -13.33 -28.06 14.14
CA ARG A 123 -13.43 -27.46 12.79
C ARG A 123 -12.87 -28.34 11.68
N ARG A 124 -12.13 -29.39 12.04
CA ARG A 124 -11.65 -30.41 11.10
C ARG A 124 -12.62 -31.59 11.08
N GLU A 125 -12.19 -32.73 10.53
CA GLU A 125 -12.88 -34.01 10.70
C GLU A 125 -12.23 -34.82 11.85
N PRO A 126 -12.69 -34.68 13.10
CA PRO A 126 -12.10 -35.39 14.23
C PRO A 126 -12.49 -36.88 14.21
N THR A 127 -11.55 -37.71 14.66
CA THR A 127 -11.81 -39.11 15.04
C THR A 127 -12.67 -39.19 16.30
N ASP A 128 -13.28 -40.35 16.57
CA ASP A 128 -14.10 -40.54 17.78
C ASP A 128 -13.31 -40.27 19.08
N ALA A 129 -12.05 -40.70 19.13
CA ALA A 129 -11.17 -40.43 20.27
C ALA A 129 -10.86 -38.92 20.43
N GLN A 130 -10.71 -38.19 19.31
CA GLN A 130 -10.52 -36.75 19.33
C GLN A 130 -11.79 -36.01 19.76
N LEU A 131 -12.98 -36.49 19.38
CA LEU A 131 -14.25 -35.95 19.86
C LEU A 131 -14.39 -36.11 21.38
N GLU A 132 -14.05 -37.27 21.93
CA GLU A 132 -14.04 -37.49 23.39
C GLU A 132 -13.05 -36.56 24.10
N GLN A 133 -11.86 -36.34 23.52
CA GLN A 133 -10.89 -35.40 24.08
C GLN A 133 -11.39 -33.95 24.03
N ALA A 134 -12.03 -33.53 22.93
CA ALA A 134 -12.65 -32.21 22.81
C ALA A 134 -13.76 -32.03 23.87
N GLU A 135 -14.61 -33.02 24.06
CA GLU A 135 -15.65 -33.02 25.07
C GLU A 135 -15.07 -32.87 26.49
N ALA A 136 -14.04 -33.66 26.82
CA ALA A 136 -13.37 -33.59 28.11
C ALA A 136 -12.69 -32.23 28.34
N ALA A 137 -12.04 -31.68 27.31
CA ALA A 137 -11.41 -30.36 27.37
C ALA A 137 -12.43 -29.24 27.63
N LEU A 138 -13.60 -29.29 26.98
CA LEU A 138 -14.67 -28.31 27.18
C LEU A 138 -15.30 -28.42 28.57
N VAL A 139 -15.54 -29.64 29.07
CA VAL A 139 -16.03 -29.84 30.45
C VAL A 139 -15.03 -29.27 31.46
N GLU A 140 -13.73 -29.48 31.25
CA GLU A 140 -12.70 -28.90 32.10
C GLU A 140 -12.67 -27.38 32.00
N ALA A 141 -12.72 -26.82 30.79
CA ALA A 141 -12.71 -25.37 30.57
C ALA A 141 -13.89 -24.68 31.25
N GLU A 142 -15.11 -25.20 31.08
CA GLU A 142 -16.34 -24.69 31.70
C GLU A 142 -16.30 -24.75 33.23
N ALA A 143 -15.72 -25.81 33.79
CA ALA A 143 -15.53 -25.91 35.23
C ALA A 143 -14.53 -24.86 35.77
N LEU A 144 -13.64 -24.34 34.92
CA LEU A 144 -12.70 -23.29 35.27
C LEU A 144 -13.29 -21.89 35.11
N ARG A 145 -14.01 -21.60 34.02
CA ARG A 145 -14.59 -20.29 33.70
C ARG A 145 -15.58 -20.42 32.54
N ASP A 146 -16.68 -19.66 32.53
CA ASP A 146 -17.52 -19.54 31.33
C ASP A 146 -16.95 -18.52 30.31
N LEU A 147 -16.95 -18.89 29.02
CA LEU A 147 -16.40 -18.10 27.91
C LEU A 147 -17.24 -18.30 26.64
N GLU A 148 -17.32 -17.27 25.80
CA GLU A 148 -18.04 -17.30 24.52
C GLU A 148 -17.54 -18.40 23.56
N ASP A 149 -16.23 -18.65 23.53
CA ASP A 149 -15.61 -19.72 22.73
C ASP A 149 -16.12 -21.12 23.11
N HIS A 150 -16.63 -21.30 24.34
CA HIS A 150 -17.22 -22.57 24.77
C HIS A 150 -18.47 -22.88 23.96
N ALA A 151 -19.33 -21.89 23.78
CA ALA A 151 -20.56 -22.03 23.02
C ALA A 151 -20.27 -22.42 21.57
N ARG A 152 -19.21 -21.85 20.97
CA ARG A 152 -18.76 -22.21 19.62
C ARG A 152 -18.30 -23.67 19.54
N ALA A 153 -17.35 -24.07 20.38
CA ALA A 153 -16.83 -25.43 20.38
C ALA A 153 -17.94 -26.45 20.71
N ARG A 154 -18.86 -26.12 21.64
CA ARG A 154 -20.02 -26.95 21.96
C ARG A 154 -20.94 -27.17 20.76
N ARG A 155 -21.24 -26.12 19.99
CA ARG A 155 -22.03 -26.27 18.75
C ARG A 155 -21.39 -27.26 17.78
N GLY A 156 -20.07 -27.18 17.60
CA GLY A 156 -19.32 -28.11 16.75
C GLY A 156 -19.32 -29.54 17.26
N LEU A 157 -19.09 -29.73 18.56
CA LEU A 157 -19.14 -31.04 19.21
C LEU A 157 -20.51 -31.69 19.05
N GLU A 158 -21.58 -30.95 19.30
CA GLU A 158 -22.95 -31.40 19.13
C GLU A 158 -23.26 -31.78 17.67
N ALA A 159 -22.77 -31.00 16.72
CA ALA A 159 -22.95 -31.28 15.30
C ALA A 159 -22.24 -32.58 14.90
N TRP A 160 -20.98 -32.75 15.28
CA TRP A 160 -20.24 -33.99 15.03
C TRP A 160 -20.88 -35.20 15.71
N HIS A 161 -21.35 -35.06 16.95
CA HIS A 161 -22.13 -36.13 17.59
C HIS A 161 -23.42 -36.45 16.85
N ALA A 162 -24.13 -35.45 16.32
CA ALA A 162 -25.31 -35.70 15.50
C ALA A 162 -24.97 -36.48 14.22
N LEU A 163 -23.80 -36.23 13.60
CA LEU A 163 -23.34 -36.95 12.41
C LEU A 163 -22.83 -38.37 12.71
N ARG A 164 -22.16 -38.57 13.86
CA ARG A 164 -21.47 -39.84 14.22
C ARG A 164 -22.34 -40.80 15.03
N ARG A 165 -23.28 -40.30 15.86
CA ARG A 165 -24.17 -41.13 16.70
C ARG A 165 -25.47 -41.42 15.97
N GLY A 166 -25.70 -42.69 15.62
CA GLY A 166 -26.92 -43.15 14.95
C GLY A 166 -26.77 -43.24 13.43
N SER A 167 -27.86 -43.07 12.68
CA SER A 167 -27.81 -43.12 11.20
C SER A 167 -27.32 -41.77 10.64
N PRO A 168 -26.35 -41.75 9.70
CA PRO A 168 -25.85 -40.52 9.09
C PRO A 168 -26.96 -39.62 8.53
N ALA A 169 -27.99 -40.22 7.92
CA ALA A 169 -29.12 -39.49 7.36
C ALA A 169 -29.99 -38.78 8.42
N GLN A 170 -30.00 -39.25 9.67
CA GLN A 170 -30.66 -38.53 10.77
C GLN A 170 -29.79 -37.35 11.23
N GLY A 171 -28.48 -37.55 11.30
CA GLY A 171 -27.50 -36.48 11.58
C GLY A 171 -27.59 -35.33 10.58
N TYR A 172 -27.58 -35.65 9.29
CA TYR A 172 -27.70 -34.66 8.21
C TYR A 172 -28.99 -33.84 8.29
N ARG A 173 -30.12 -34.47 8.63
CA ARG A 173 -31.39 -33.75 8.84
C ARG A 173 -31.34 -32.82 10.05
N LYS A 174 -30.69 -33.22 11.14
CA LYS A 174 -30.49 -32.35 12.30
C LYS A 174 -29.62 -31.15 11.95
N LEU A 175 -28.54 -31.35 11.20
CA LEU A 175 -27.68 -30.26 10.75
C LEU A 175 -28.43 -29.30 9.82
N LEU A 176 -29.22 -29.81 8.87
CA LEU A 176 -30.07 -29.00 8.00
C LEU A 176 -31.15 -28.22 8.79
N ALA A 177 -31.77 -28.85 9.79
CA ALA A 177 -32.77 -28.18 10.63
C ALA A 177 -32.18 -27.00 11.44
N ARG A 178 -30.89 -27.07 11.80
CA ARG A 178 -30.17 -25.92 12.42
C ARG A 178 -30.05 -24.75 11.46
N VAL A 179 -29.71 -25.01 10.19
CA VAL A 179 -29.68 -24.00 9.11
C VAL A 179 -31.07 -23.39 8.92
N GLU A 180 -32.11 -24.21 8.96
CA GLU A 180 -33.49 -23.75 8.78
C GLU A 180 -33.99 -22.86 9.93
N ALA A 181 -33.57 -23.16 11.16
CA ALA A 181 -33.93 -22.39 12.35
C ALA A 181 -33.27 -21.00 12.36
N ALA A 182 -32.03 -20.89 11.87
CA ALA A 182 -31.30 -19.63 11.77
C ALA A 182 -30.58 -19.51 10.40
N PRO A 183 -31.32 -19.15 9.32
CA PRO A 183 -30.76 -19.10 7.97
C PRO A 183 -29.79 -17.94 7.74
N ASP A 184 -30.04 -16.81 8.41
CA ASP A 184 -29.17 -15.63 8.39
C ASP A 184 -28.16 -15.75 9.55
N PRO A 185 -26.84 -15.75 9.28
CA PRO A 185 -25.83 -15.78 10.33
C PRO A 185 -25.82 -14.55 11.27
N ARG A 186 -26.59 -13.48 10.97
CA ARG A 186 -26.60 -12.21 11.73
C ARG A 186 -27.97 -11.86 12.35
N ALA A 187 -28.64 -12.80 13.00
CA ALA A 187 -29.89 -12.48 13.70
C ALA A 187 -29.59 -11.76 15.04
N LEU A 188 -30.12 -10.54 15.22
CA LEU A 188 -30.30 -9.95 16.55
C LEU A 188 -31.45 -10.68 17.25
N ASP A 189 -31.31 -10.93 18.55
CA ASP A 189 -32.44 -11.42 19.35
C ASP A 189 -33.48 -10.30 19.62
N ASP A 190 -34.64 -10.68 20.18
CA ASP A 190 -35.74 -9.75 20.51
C ASP A 190 -35.36 -8.70 21.59
N GLU A 191 -34.18 -8.82 22.22
CA GLU A 191 -33.62 -7.90 23.21
C GLU A 191 -32.58 -6.94 22.60
N GLY A 192 -32.26 -7.09 21.32
CA GLY A 192 -31.26 -6.29 20.63
C GLY A 192 -29.82 -6.70 20.93
N ASN A 193 -29.59 -7.90 21.50
CA ASN A 193 -28.26 -8.48 21.57
C ASN A 193 -27.93 -9.16 20.24
N GLU A 194 -26.68 -9.02 19.81
CA GLU A 194 -26.16 -9.84 18.70
C GLU A 194 -26.19 -11.31 19.13
N ASP A 195 -26.82 -12.20 18.36
CA ASP A 195 -26.36 -13.59 18.24
C ASP A 195 -25.37 -13.60 17.07
N PRO A 196 -24.05 -13.51 17.32
CA PRO A 196 -23.07 -13.37 16.25
C PRO A 196 -22.84 -14.67 15.45
N PHE A 197 -23.56 -15.77 15.74
CA PHE A 197 -23.00 -17.11 15.55
C PHE A 197 -23.86 -18.18 14.86
N ALA A 198 -24.86 -17.82 14.05
CA ALA A 198 -25.45 -18.82 13.18
C ALA A 198 -24.39 -19.34 12.18
N PHE A 199 -24.10 -20.64 12.23
CA PHE A 199 -23.01 -21.38 11.57
C PHE A 199 -21.62 -21.36 12.21
N GLN A 200 -21.30 -20.46 13.14
CA GLN A 200 -19.97 -20.44 13.76
C GLN A 200 -19.82 -21.60 14.77
N GLY A 201 -18.76 -22.38 14.62
CA GLY A 201 -18.53 -23.65 15.31
C GLY A 201 -19.06 -24.87 14.55
N LEU A 202 -19.84 -24.69 13.47
CA LEU A 202 -20.36 -25.78 12.66
C LEU A 202 -19.51 -26.08 11.42
N GLU A 203 -18.43 -25.34 11.18
CA GLU A 203 -17.62 -25.38 9.96
C GLU A 203 -17.09 -26.78 9.67
N GLY A 204 -16.60 -27.50 10.67
CA GLY A 204 -16.14 -28.88 10.50
C GLY A 204 -17.26 -29.80 10.01
N ALA A 205 -18.43 -29.76 10.66
CA ALA A 205 -19.57 -30.58 10.26
C ALA A 205 -20.13 -30.18 8.87
N PHE A 206 -20.06 -28.89 8.51
CA PHE A 206 -20.38 -28.45 7.14
C PHE A 206 -19.35 -28.86 6.11
N SER A 207 -18.15 -29.29 6.49
CA SER A 207 -17.14 -29.84 5.59
C SER A 207 -17.32 -31.35 5.36
N ASP A 208 -18.30 -32.01 6.00
CA ASP A 208 -18.54 -33.45 5.83
C ASP A 208 -18.98 -33.79 4.39
N GLU A 209 -18.16 -34.56 3.68
CA GLU A 209 -18.42 -34.98 2.29
C GLU A 209 -19.70 -35.82 2.16
N GLY A 210 -20.02 -36.61 3.20
CA GLY A 210 -21.25 -37.39 3.23
C GLY A 210 -22.50 -36.49 3.29
N PHE A 211 -22.43 -35.40 4.05
CA PHE A 211 -23.47 -34.37 4.12
C PHE A 211 -23.64 -33.66 2.78
N HIS A 212 -22.55 -33.26 2.12
CA HIS A 212 -22.61 -32.67 0.78
C HIS A 212 -23.24 -33.63 -0.21
N ALA A 213 -22.75 -34.88 -0.27
CA ALA A 213 -23.28 -35.91 -1.16
C ALA A 213 -24.77 -36.19 -0.90
N TRP A 214 -25.20 -36.11 0.36
CA TRP A 214 -26.60 -36.22 0.74
C TRP A 214 -27.43 -35.01 0.25
N LEU A 215 -26.94 -33.78 0.46
CA LEU A 215 -27.60 -32.54 0.00
C LEU A 215 -27.72 -32.47 -1.53
N ARG A 216 -26.67 -32.84 -2.27
CA ARG A 216 -26.69 -32.87 -3.74
C ARG A 216 -27.76 -33.80 -4.33
N LYS A 217 -28.25 -34.78 -3.56
CA LYS A 217 -29.34 -35.69 -3.95
C LYS A 217 -30.72 -35.16 -3.58
N GLN A 218 -30.83 -34.16 -2.71
CA GLN A 218 -32.10 -33.60 -2.32
C GLN A 218 -32.66 -32.72 -3.44
N LYS A 219 -33.98 -32.74 -3.61
CA LYS A 219 -34.66 -31.70 -4.37
C LYS A 219 -34.81 -30.47 -3.47
N PRO A 220 -34.43 -29.27 -3.94
CA PRO A 220 -34.68 -28.03 -3.21
C PRO A 220 -36.13 -27.94 -2.76
N ALA A 221 -36.34 -27.54 -1.51
CA ALA A 221 -37.67 -27.26 -1.00
C ALA A 221 -38.31 -26.12 -1.80
N PRO A 222 -39.66 -26.09 -1.93
CA PRO A 222 -40.36 -24.95 -2.50
C PRO A 222 -39.99 -23.67 -1.73
N ARG A 223 -39.90 -22.56 -2.46
CA ARG A 223 -39.57 -21.26 -1.87
C ARG A 223 -40.55 -20.93 -0.73
N PRO A 224 -40.06 -20.66 0.49
CA PRO A 224 -40.93 -20.39 1.65
C PRO A 224 -41.55 -18.97 1.58
N PRO A 225 -42.44 -18.60 2.52
CA PRO A 225 -43.01 -17.26 2.62
C PRO A 225 -41.94 -16.16 2.76
N ALA A 226 -42.30 -14.93 2.36
CA ALA A 226 -41.36 -13.82 2.15
C ALA A 226 -40.36 -13.56 3.28
N PRO A 227 -40.72 -13.55 4.59
CA PRO A 227 -39.75 -13.30 5.65
C PRO A 227 -38.65 -14.39 5.72
N LYS A 228 -39.05 -15.66 5.65
CA LYS A 228 -38.12 -16.80 5.67
C LYS A 228 -37.31 -16.91 4.38
N ALA A 229 -37.93 -16.61 3.23
CA ALA A 229 -37.23 -16.57 1.95
C ALA A 229 -36.14 -15.49 1.94
N LYS A 230 -36.41 -14.31 2.50
CA LYS A 230 -35.42 -13.25 2.62
C LYS A 230 -34.24 -13.66 3.51
N ALA A 231 -34.50 -14.26 4.68
CA ALA A 231 -33.43 -14.74 5.55
C ALA A 231 -32.55 -15.80 4.88
N LEU A 232 -33.14 -16.72 4.11
CA LEU A 232 -32.39 -17.71 3.31
C LEU A 232 -31.51 -17.06 2.24
N ASP A 233 -32.05 -16.06 1.54
CA ASP A 233 -31.38 -15.31 0.49
C ASP A 233 -30.21 -14.47 1.07
N ASP A 234 -30.43 -13.79 2.20
CA ASP A 234 -29.40 -13.04 2.94
C ASP A 234 -28.30 -13.98 3.47
N GLY A 235 -28.69 -15.12 4.06
CA GLY A 235 -27.77 -16.16 4.50
C GLY A 235 -26.93 -16.75 3.35
N LEU A 236 -27.52 -16.90 2.17
CA LEU A 236 -26.84 -17.38 0.96
C LEU A 236 -25.78 -16.38 0.49
N LEU A 237 -26.08 -15.08 0.47
CA LEU A 237 -25.09 -14.05 0.15
C LEU A 237 -23.95 -14.02 1.18
N GLN A 238 -24.27 -14.20 2.47
CA GLN A 238 -23.25 -14.32 3.52
C GLN A 238 -22.33 -15.50 3.25
N ALA A 239 -22.88 -16.71 3.16
CA ALA A 239 -22.11 -17.93 2.92
C ALA A 239 -21.32 -17.93 1.60
N ALA A 240 -21.81 -17.21 0.58
CA ALA A 240 -21.12 -17.09 -0.70
C ALA A 240 -19.90 -16.15 -0.68
N GLY A 241 -19.80 -15.25 0.30
CA GLY A 241 -18.61 -14.39 0.44
C GLY A 241 -18.81 -13.06 1.16
N LEU A 242 -20.00 -12.65 1.62
CA LEU A 242 -20.11 -11.44 2.46
C LEU A 242 -19.58 -11.66 3.89
N ASP A 243 -19.52 -12.90 4.36
CA ASP A 243 -18.89 -13.26 5.63
C ASP A 243 -17.37 -13.46 5.52
N ALA A 244 -16.80 -13.26 4.34
CA ALA A 244 -15.36 -13.35 4.09
C ALA A 244 -14.55 -12.16 4.59
N SER A 245 -15.06 -11.48 5.61
CA SER A 245 -14.22 -10.70 6.52
C SER A 245 -13.14 -11.63 7.14
N PRO A 246 -12.13 -11.09 7.82
CA PRO A 246 -10.89 -11.75 8.22
C PRO A 246 -10.86 -13.08 8.96
N PHE A 247 -12.01 -13.58 9.32
CA PHE A 247 -12.15 -14.58 10.35
C PHE A 247 -11.69 -15.97 9.91
N PHE A 248 -11.42 -16.16 8.62
CA PHE A 248 -11.10 -17.46 8.02
C PHE A 248 -9.74 -17.40 7.30
N GLY A 249 -8.68 -17.13 8.05
CA GLY A 249 -7.30 -17.24 7.55
C GLY A 249 -6.91 -18.68 7.15
N PRO A 250 -5.65 -18.94 6.78
CA PRO A 250 -5.18 -20.23 6.26
C PRO A 250 -5.29 -21.30 7.34
N GLY A 251 -5.60 -22.52 6.94
CA GLY A 251 -5.91 -23.66 7.82
C GLY A 251 -7.35 -23.69 8.36
N PHE A 252 -8.22 -22.78 7.91
CA PHE A 252 -9.64 -23.10 7.75
C PHE A 252 -9.83 -23.88 6.45
N GLU A 253 -9.23 -25.06 6.42
CA GLU A 253 -9.31 -25.99 5.29
C GLU A 253 -10.64 -26.74 5.37
N GLY A 254 -11.37 -26.80 4.26
CA GLY A 254 -12.62 -27.55 4.15
C GLY A 254 -13.67 -26.85 3.30
N ASP A 255 -14.51 -27.64 2.63
CA ASP A 255 -15.60 -27.17 1.76
C ASP A 255 -16.84 -26.75 2.59
N TRP A 256 -16.66 -26.14 3.76
CA TRP A 256 -17.77 -25.75 4.65
C TRP A 256 -18.66 -24.66 4.05
N ARG A 257 -18.10 -23.71 3.29
CA ARG A 257 -18.89 -22.73 2.54
C ARG A 257 -19.79 -23.44 1.54
N THR A 258 -19.25 -24.43 0.83
CA THR A 258 -20.01 -25.32 -0.06
C THR A 258 -21.14 -26.01 0.70
N GLY A 259 -20.87 -26.59 1.87
CA GLY A 259 -21.90 -27.23 2.70
C GLY A 259 -23.01 -26.29 3.14
N ARG A 260 -22.69 -25.07 3.56
CA ARG A 260 -23.65 -24.02 3.93
C ARG A 260 -24.51 -23.59 2.74
N VAL A 261 -23.88 -23.31 1.60
CA VAL A 261 -24.57 -22.95 0.36
C VAL A 261 -25.51 -24.07 -0.09
N LEU A 262 -25.04 -25.33 -0.06
CA LEU A 262 -25.87 -26.49 -0.40
C LEU A 262 -27.07 -26.64 0.54
N ALA A 263 -26.89 -26.39 1.84
CA ALA A 263 -27.97 -26.46 2.82
C ALA A 263 -29.02 -25.37 2.58
N LEU A 264 -28.59 -24.12 2.37
CA LEU A 264 -29.47 -22.99 2.07
C LEU A 264 -30.25 -23.19 0.77
N VAL A 265 -29.57 -23.70 -0.28
CA VAL A 265 -30.23 -24.06 -1.55
C VAL A 265 -31.22 -25.21 -1.35
N ALA A 266 -30.89 -26.23 -0.55
CA ALA A 266 -31.82 -27.31 -0.23
C ALA A 266 -33.08 -26.81 0.51
N LEU A 267 -32.97 -25.72 1.27
CA LEU A 267 -34.09 -25.05 1.96
C LEU A 267 -34.86 -24.03 1.10
N GLY A 268 -34.47 -23.84 -0.17
CA GLY A 268 -35.18 -22.98 -1.12
C GLY A 268 -34.64 -21.55 -1.27
N ALA A 269 -33.38 -21.30 -0.90
CA ALA A 269 -32.68 -20.05 -1.21
C ALA A 269 -32.57 -19.82 -2.73
N ASN A 270 -32.65 -18.57 -3.18
CA ASN A 270 -32.57 -18.22 -4.59
C ASN A 270 -31.13 -17.86 -5.02
N LEU A 271 -30.56 -18.64 -5.95
CA LEU A 271 -29.22 -18.37 -6.52
C LEU A 271 -29.12 -17.05 -7.31
N GLU A 272 -30.24 -16.45 -7.70
CA GLU A 272 -30.28 -15.14 -8.37
C GLU A 272 -30.30 -13.95 -7.40
N VAL A 273 -30.21 -14.20 -6.09
CA VAL A 273 -30.11 -13.15 -5.07
C VAL A 273 -28.92 -12.23 -5.33
N ARG A 274 -29.07 -10.95 -4.97
CA ARG A 274 -28.04 -9.92 -5.12
C ARG A 274 -27.89 -9.09 -3.87
N ASP A 275 -26.66 -8.71 -3.57
CA ASP A 275 -26.35 -7.81 -2.46
C ASP A 275 -26.66 -6.33 -2.79
N LYS A 276 -26.29 -5.42 -1.87
CA LYS A 276 -26.48 -3.97 -2.03
C LYS A 276 -25.74 -3.38 -3.24
N SER A 277 -24.64 -4.01 -3.66
CA SER A 277 -23.86 -3.64 -4.86
C SER A 277 -24.33 -4.39 -6.11
N LYS A 278 -25.46 -5.10 -6.04
CA LYS A 278 -26.04 -5.96 -7.08
C LYS A 278 -25.17 -7.19 -7.43
N ARG A 279 -24.15 -7.50 -6.64
CA ARG A 279 -23.28 -8.67 -6.82
C ARG A 279 -24.08 -9.94 -6.51
N GLY A 280 -23.94 -10.96 -7.37
CA GLY A 280 -24.54 -12.28 -7.15
C GLY A 280 -23.57 -13.23 -6.44
N VAL A 281 -24.02 -14.45 -6.15
CA VAL A 281 -23.24 -15.47 -5.44
C VAL A 281 -21.90 -15.81 -6.12
N LEU A 282 -21.84 -15.81 -7.46
CA LEU A 282 -20.59 -16.04 -8.20
C LEU A 282 -19.59 -14.90 -8.06
N HIS A 283 -20.05 -13.65 -7.96
CA HIS A 283 -19.15 -12.51 -7.69
C HIS A 283 -18.53 -12.66 -6.31
N LEU A 284 -19.35 -12.96 -5.31
CA LEU A 284 -18.91 -13.07 -3.91
C LEU A 284 -17.89 -14.20 -3.73
N ALA A 285 -18.15 -15.38 -4.30
CA ALA A 285 -17.22 -16.50 -4.25
C ALA A 285 -15.89 -16.18 -4.97
N ALA A 286 -15.95 -15.45 -6.09
CA ALA A 286 -14.77 -15.02 -6.83
C ALA A 286 -13.94 -13.97 -6.06
N MET A 287 -14.55 -13.08 -5.28
CA MET A 287 -13.81 -12.07 -4.50
C MET A 287 -12.92 -12.66 -3.40
N VAL A 288 -13.20 -13.91 -3.00
CA VAL A 288 -12.57 -14.57 -1.85
C VAL A 288 -11.74 -15.80 -2.27
N ASP A 289 -11.51 -15.93 -3.58
CA ASP A 289 -10.80 -17.03 -4.25
C ASP A 289 -11.29 -18.45 -3.89
N ASP A 290 -12.61 -18.62 -3.69
CA ASP A 290 -13.20 -19.92 -3.37
C ASP A 290 -13.55 -20.70 -4.64
N ALA A 291 -12.54 -21.29 -5.27
CA ALA A 291 -12.68 -22.06 -6.51
C ALA A 291 -13.58 -23.30 -6.36
N SER A 292 -13.56 -23.96 -5.19
CA SER A 292 -14.47 -25.08 -4.88
C SER A 292 -15.92 -24.62 -4.93
N LEU A 293 -16.22 -23.51 -4.25
CA LEU A 293 -17.56 -22.96 -4.22
C LEU A 293 -18.02 -22.45 -5.60
N VAL A 294 -17.15 -21.77 -6.36
CA VAL A 294 -17.47 -21.35 -7.74
C VAL A 294 -17.89 -22.55 -8.59
N ARG A 295 -17.18 -23.66 -8.50
CA ARG A 295 -17.51 -24.90 -9.22
C ARG A 295 -18.89 -25.43 -8.81
N GLU A 296 -19.19 -25.45 -7.51
CA GLU A 296 -20.46 -25.93 -7.00
C GLU A 296 -21.62 -25.01 -7.42
N LEU A 297 -21.46 -23.69 -7.31
CA LEU A 297 -22.46 -22.71 -7.72
C LEU A 297 -22.81 -22.83 -9.21
N LEU A 298 -21.81 -23.01 -10.07
CA LEU A 298 -22.02 -23.28 -11.51
C LEU A 298 -22.80 -24.60 -11.72
N ARG A 299 -22.46 -25.66 -10.98
CA ARG A 299 -23.18 -26.95 -11.03
C ARG A 299 -24.65 -26.82 -10.60
N LEU A 300 -24.92 -25.95 -9.63
CA LEU A 300 -26.27 -25.66 -9.14
C LEU A 300 -27.06 -24.72 -10.06
N GLY A 301 -26.44 -24.18 -11.13
CA GLY A 301 -27.11 -23.30 -12.09
C GLY A 301 -27.13 -21.84 -11.69
N ALA A 302 -26.17 -21.37 -10.90
CA ALA A 302 -26.02 -19.95 -10.61
C ALA A 302 -25.91 -19.11 -11.90
N PRO A 303 -26.50 -17.90 -11.95
CA PRO A 303 -26.62 -17.12 -13.18
C PRO A 303 -25.27 -16.59 -13.67
N VAL A 304 -24.76 -17.15 -14.77
CA VAL A 304 -23.45 -16.77 -15.36
C VAL A 304 -23.44 -15.39 -16.02
N ASN A 305 -24.61 -14.88 -16.39
CA ASN A 305 -24.80 -13.54 -16.96
C ASN A 305 -25.08 -12.47 -15.89
N ALA A 306 -24.96 -12.81 -14.60
CA ALA A 306 -25.16 -11.83 -13.54
C ALA A 306 -24.09 -10.74 -13.62
N THR A 307 -24.53 -9.49 -13.47
CA THR A 307 -23.65 -8.33 -13.34
C THR A 307 -23.95 -7.53 -12.09
N ASP A 308 -22.95 -6.84 -11.56
CA ASP A 308 -23.11 -5.93 -10.43
C ASP A 308 -23.62 -4.53 -10.85
N SER A 309 -23.57 -3.55 -9.94
CA SER A 309 -23.98 -2.16 -10.19
C SER A 309 -23.12 -1.45 -11.25
N ALA A 310 -21.88 -1.87 -11.43
CA ALA A 310 -20.96 -1.39 -12.46
C ALA A 310 -21.06 -2.20 -13.77
N LYS A 311 -22.03 -3.11 -13.91
CA LYS A 311 -22.11 -4.11 -14.97
C LYS A 311 -20.91 -5.07 -15.02
N ALA A 312 -20.12 -5.15 -13.96
CA ALA A 312 -19.00 -6.07 -13.88
C ALA A 312 -19.51 -7.51 -13.69
N THR A 313 -18.88 -8.46 -14.37
CA THR A 313 -19.17 -9.91 -14.26
C THR A 313 -18.35 -10.55 -13.13
N PRO A 314 -18.64 -11.80 -12.72
CA PRO A 314 -17.80 -12.51 -11.76
C PRO A 314 -16.32 -12.62 -12.18
N LEU A 315 -16.02 -12.64 -13.48
CA LEU A 315 -14.64 -12.62 -13.98
C LEU A 315 -13.93 -11.29 -13.69
N HIS A 316 -14.64 -10.16 -13.70
CA HIS A 316 -14.05 -8.88 -13.28
C HIS A 316 -13.67 -8.90 -11.80
N ALA A 317 -14.56 -9.44 -10.95
CA ALA A 317 -14.29 -9.61 -9.53
C ALA A 317 -13.08 -10.52 -9.28
N ALA A 318 -13.01 -11.67 -9.95
CA ALA A 318 -11.86 -12.58 -9.87
C ALA A 318 -10.54 -11.88 -10.28
N ALA A 319 -10.56 -11.09 -11.37
CA ALA A 319 -9.39 -10.38 -11.85
C ALA A 319 -8.92 -9.25 -10.90
N GLU A 320 -9.86 -8.53 -10.29
CA GLU A 320 -9.57 -7.46 -9.34
C GLU A 320 -8.98 -7.99 -8.01
N HIS A 321 -9.47 -9.15 -7.57
CA HIS A 321 -9.08 -9.79 -6.31
C HIS A 321 -7.92 -10.80 -6.43
N GLY A 322 -7.42 -11.06 -7.64
CA GLY A 322 -6.29 -11.98 -7.84
C GLY A 322 -6.66 -13.47 -7.81
N SER A 323 -7.94 -13.79 -7.96
CA SER A 323 -8.51 -15.13 -7.78
C SER A 323 -8.28 -16.03 -8.99
N THR A 324 -7.01 -16.37 -9.24
CA THR A 324 -6.55 -17.10 -10.44
C THR A 324 -7.26 -18.44 -10.62
N ALA A 325 -7.49 -19.17 -9.53
CA ALA A 325 -8.16 -20.48 -9.56
C ALA A 325 -9.63 -20.38 -10.00
N CYS A 326 -10.29 -19.26 -9.72
CA CYS A 326 -11.68 -19.02 -10.08
C CYS A 326 -11.86 -18.68 -11.57
N ILE A 327 -10.88 -18.02 -12.20
CA ILE A 327 -10.96 -17.52 -13.58
C ILE A 327 -11.25 -18.66 -14.57
N ALA A 328 -10.47 -19.74 -14.50
CA ALA A 328 -10.63 -20.88 -15.40
C ALA A 328 -11.99 -21.57 -15.24
N LEU A 329 -12.54 -21.62 -14.03
CA LEU A 329 -13.84 -22.24 -13.75
C LEU A 329 -14.99 -21.37 -14.26
N LEU A 330 -14.95 -20.06 -14.03
CA LEU A 330 -15.97 -19.11 -14.48
C LEU A 330 -16.06 -19.09 -16.01
N ALA A 331 -14.92 -19.03 -16.70
CA ALA A 331 -14.88 -19.03 -18.16
C ALA A 331 -15.45 -20.35 -18.73
N LYS A 332 -15.03 -21.50 -18.21
CA LYS A 332 -15.58 -22.82 -18.60
C LYS A 332 -17.06 -22.96 -18.27
N GLY A 333 -17.52 -22.30 -17.20
CA GLY A 333 -18.91 -22.21 -16.79
C GLY A 333 -19.78 -21.35 -17.71
N GLY A 334 -19.19 -20.64 -18.69
CA GLY A 334 -19.92 -19.82 -19.64
C GLY A 334 -20.08 -18.35 -19.23
N VAL A 335 -19.34 -17.87 -18.22
CA VAL A 335 -19.25 -16.43 -17.96
C VAL A 335 -18.52 -15.77 -19.13
N PRO A 336 -19.10 -14.74 -19.79
CA PRO A 336 -18.47 -14.15 -20.97
C PRO A 336 -17.15 -13.45 -20.60
N VAL A 337 -16.06 -13.91 -21.22
CA VAL A 337 -14.69 -13.49 -20.87
C VAL A 337 -14.41 -12.04 -21.22
N ASP A 338 -14.89 -11.59 -22.39
CA ASP A 338 -14.72 -10.22 -22.89
C ASP A 338 -15.94 -9.34 -22.62
N ALA A 339 -16.76 -9.67 -21.60
CA ALA A 339 -17.86 -8.80 -21.18
C ALA A 339 -17.33 -7.41 -20.79
N LEU A 340 -18.11 -6.37 -21.09
CA LEU A 340 -17.75 -4.99 -20.77
C LEU A 340 -18.53 -4.49 -19.54
N ASP A 341 -17.81 -3.91 -18.60
CA ASP A 341 -18.40 -3.13 -17.51
C ASP A 341 -18.93 -1.75 -18.01
N ASN A 342 -19.50 -0.95 -17.11
CA ASN A 342 -20.02 0.39 -17.42
C ASN A 342 -18.95 1.38 -17.92
N ALA A 343 -17.67 1.13 -17.60
CA ALA A 343 -16.54 1.92 -18.10
C ALA A 343 -16.01 1.38 -19.44
N GLY A 344 -16.62 0.33 -20.00
CA GLY A 344 -16.19 -0.28 -21.26
C GLY A 344 -14.92 -1.12 -21.13
N ARG A 345 -14.61 -1.60 -19.92
CA ARG A 345 -13.44 -2.42 -19.60
C ARG A 345 -13.81 -3.90 -19.56
N THR A 346 -12.87 -4.76 -19.93
CA THR A 346 -12.94 -6.22 -19.70
C THR A 346 -12.30 -6.58 -18.37
N ALA A 347 -12.45 -7.84 -17.94
CA ALA A 347 -11.75 -8.35 -16.75
C ALA A 347 -10.21 -8.22 -16.88
N LEU A 348 -9.67 -8.33 -18.09
CA LEU A 348 -8.24 -8.20 -18.37
C LEU A 348 -7.69 -6.78 -18.13
N CYS A 349 -8.55 -5.76 -18.23
CA CYS A 349 -8.19 -4.38 -17.82
C CYS A 349 -7.99 -4.25 -16.30
N ASN A 350 -8.59 -5.13 -15.49
CA ASN A 350 -8.50 -5.11 -14.03
C ASN A 350 -7.39 -6.01 -13.48
N ALA A 351 -6.78 -6.87 -14.30
CA ALA A 351 -5.75 -7.83 -13.88
C ALA A 351 -4.48 -7.11 -13.39
N ARG A 352 -4.24 -7.13 -12.07
CA ARG A 352 -3.12 -6.40 -11.46
C ARG A 352 -1.79 -7.16 -11.54
N GLN A 353 -1.85 -8.48 -11.64
CA GLN A 353 -0.68 -9.36 -11.61
C GLN A 353 -0.59 -10.18 -12.91
N ALA A 354 0.62 -10.61 -13.26
CA ALA A 354 0.88 -11.28 -14.54
C ALA A 354 0.23 -12.67 -14.62
N ASP A 355 0.17 -13.39 -13.50
CA ASP A 355 -0.52 -14.68 -13.37
C ASP A 355 -2.04 -14.55 -13.57
N VAL A 356 -2.67 -13.50 -13.03
CA VAL A 356 -4.09 -13.18 -13.27
C VAL A 356 -4.33 -12.86 -14.74
N ALA A 357 -3.46 -12.06 -15.35
CA ALA A 357 -3.56 -11.74 -16.78
C ALA A 357 -3.38 -13.00 -17.63
N GLN A 358 -2.40 -13.84 -17.30
CA GLN A 358 -2.15 -15.10 -17.99
C GLN A 358 -3.36 -16.04 -17.88
N ALA A 359 -3.94 -16.18 -16.67
CA ALA A 359 -5.13 -17.00 -16.46
C ALA A 359 -6.33 -16.54 -17.32
N LEU A 360 -6.51 -15.23 -17.52
CA LEU A 360 -7.55 -14.69 -18.39
C LEU A 360 -7.24 -14.97 -19.87
N ILE A 361 -5.99 -14.81 -20.31
CA ILE A 361 -5.56 -15.13 -21.68
C ILE A 361 -5.77 -16.63 -21.96
N ASP A 362 -5.37 -17.50 -21.04
CA ASP A 362 -5.57 -18.96 -21.13
C ASP A 362 -7.06 -19.33 -21.14
N ALA A 363 -7.90 -18.53 -20.50
CA ALA A 363 -9.36 -18.63 -20.55
C ALA A 363 -9.98 -18.08 -21.85
N GLY A 364 -9.17 -17.57 -22.79
CA GLY A 364 -9.59 -17.09 -24.09
C GLY A 364 -9.90 -15.59 -24.16
N ALA A 365 -9.43 -14.79 -23.19
CA ALA A 365 -9.60 -13.34 -23.23
C ALA A 365 -8.85 -12.74 -24.42
N ASN A 366 -9.49 -11.83 -25.14
CA ASN A 366 -8.84 -11.10 -26.21
C ASN A 366 -8.02 -9.94 -25.63
N PRO A 367 -6.68 -9.90 -25.81
CA PRO A 367 -5.82 -8.85 -25.25
C PRO A 367 -6.10 -7.45 -25.81
N ASN A 368 -6.91 -7.36 -26.88
CA ASN A 368 -7.34 -6.12 -27.52
C ASN A 368 -8.82 -5.80 -27.27
N ALA A 369 -9.54 -6.59 -26.45
CA ALA A 369 -10.94 -6.34 -26.16
C ALA A 369 -11.13 -5.21 -25.14
N GLY A 370 -12.15 -4.41 -25.38
CA GLY A 370 -12.44 -3.16 -24.69
C GLY A 370 -13.09 -2.20 -25.67
N LYS A 371 -13.87 -1.25 -25.16
CA LYS A 371 -14.64 -0.34 -26.03
C LYS A 371 -13.70 0.63 -26.76
N ASP A 372 -13.25 1.64 -26.02
CA ASP A 372 -12.37 2.70 -26.51
C ASP A 372 -10.96 2.55 -25.94
N TRP A 373 -10.76 1.68 -24.95
CA TRP A 373 -9.49 1.44 -24.28
C TRP A 373 -9.19 -0.05 -24.36
N THR A 374 -7.96 -0.39 -24.74
CA THR A 374 -7.46 -1.78 -24.62
C THR A 374 -6.82 -1.99 -23.26
N PRO A 375 -6.65 -3.25 -22.79
CA PRO A 375 -5.88 -3.57 -21.60
C PRO A 375 -4.50 -2.89 -21.57
N LEU A 376 -3.80 -2.82 -22.71
CA LEU A 376 -2.52 -2.10 -22.79
C LEU A 376 -2.66 -0.61 -22.43
N HIS A 377 -3.69 0.10 -22.89
CA HIS A 377 -3.88 1.51 -22.52
C HIS A 377 -4.05 1.66 -21.01
N GLN A 378 -4.84 0.77 -20.39
CA GLN A 378 -5.09 0.82 -18.94
C GLN A 378 -3.82 0.56 -18.13
N HIS A 379 -3.05 -0.46 -18.52
CA HIS A 379 -1.85 -0.88 -17.79
C HIS A 379 -0.64 0.04 -18.04
N ALA A 380 -0.57 0.70 -19.20
CA ALA A 380 0.46 1.68 -19.54
C ALA A 380 0.56 2.84 -18.52
N ARG A 381 -0.50 3.13 -17.79
CA ARG A 381 -0.59 4.25 -16.85
C ARG A 381 -0.01 3.95 -15.46
N VAL A 382 0.33 2.70 -15.18
CA VAL A 382 0.75 2.25 -13.85
C VAL A 382 2.13 1.62 -13.92
N LYS A 383 3.14 2.29 -13.33
CA LYS A 383 4.57 1.93 -13.36
C LYS A 383 4.86 0.44 -13.10
N GLU A 384 4.13 -0.18 -12.17
CA GLU A 384 4.33 -1.58 -11.74
C GLU A 384 3.74 -2.64 -12.70
N ARG A 385 3.10 -2.24 -13.81
CA ARG A 385 2.40 -3.16 -14.72
C ARG A 385 3.27 -3.79 -15.81
N GLY A 386 4.59 -3.63 -15.77
CA GLY A 386 5.52 -4.25 -16.73
C GLY A 386 5.25 -5.74 -16.99
N PRO A 387 5.20 -6.59 -15.96
CA PRO A 387 4.93 -8.03 -16.13
C PRO A 387 3.58 -8.34 -16.77
N VAL A 388 2.54 -7.54 -16.47
CA VAL A 388 1.21 -7.70 -17.12
C VAL A 388 1.29 -7.32 -18.59
N ILE A 389 1.96 -6.22 -18.93
CA ILE A 389 2.15 -5.78 -20.31
C ILE A 389 2.93 -6.83 -21.11
N GLU A 390 3.95 -7.48 -20.54
CA GLU A 390 4.67 -8.56 -21.20
C GLU A 390 3.75 -9.72 -21.60
N VAL A 391 2.91 -10.18 -20.66
CA VAL A 391 1.90 -11.23 -20.94
C VAL A 391 0.96 -10.80 -22.06
N LEU A 392 0.47 -9.55 -22.01
CA LEU A 392 -0.42 -9.02 -23.04
C LEU A 392 0.24 -8.98 -24.43
N LEU A 393 1.49 -8.50 -24.50
CA LEU A 393 2.24 -8.44 -25.75
C LEU A 393 2.53 -9.83 -26.31
N GLN A 394 2.91 -10.79 -25.46
CA GLN A 394 3.08 -12.20 -25.84
C GLN A 394 1.78 -12.81 -26.36
N ALA A 395 0.63 -12.40 -25.82
CA ALA A 395 -0.70 -12.81 -26.29
C ALA A 395 -1.17 -12.08 -27.57
N GLY A 396 -0.39 -11.15 -28.12
CA GLY A 396 -0.73 -10.41 -29.35
C GLY A 396 -1.49 -9.10 -29.13
N ALA A 397 -1.30 -8.43 -27.99
CA ALA A 397 -1.82 -7.09 -27.78
C ALA A 397 -1.20 -6.07 -28.77
N ASP A 398 -2.04 -5.21 -29.32
CA ASP A 398 -1.67 -4.18 -30.30
C ASP A 398 -1.34 -2.85 -29.61
N ALA A 399 -0.05 -2.55 -29.51
CA ALA A 399 0.47 -1.29 -28.97
C ALA A 399 0.25 -0.07 -29.88
N THR A 400 -0.32 -0.25 -31.08
CA THR A 400 -0.57 0.82 -32.07
C THR A 400 -2.03 1.25 -32.13
N ARG A 401 -2.95 0.48 -31.54
CA ARG A 401 -4.37 0.80 -31.51
C ARG A 401 -4.60 2.11 -30.76
N LYS A 402 -5.48 2.96 -31.29
CA LYS A 402 -5.79 4.26 -30.69
C LYS A 402 -7.07 4.19 -29.86
N ASN A 403 -7.07 4.88 -28.73
CA ASN A 403 -8.27 5.13 -27.93
C ASN A 403 -9.14 6.25 -28.55
N ALA A 404 -10.27 6.58 -27.90
CA ALA A 404 -11.17 7.64 -28.34
C ALA A 404 -10.53 9.04 -28.41
N ALA A 405 -9.45 9.29 -27.65
CA ALA A 405 -8.67 10.51 -27.70
C ALA A 405 -7.57 10.48 -28.79
N GLY A 406 -7.49 9.40 -29.58
CA GLY A 406 -6.48 9.21 -30.61
C GLY A 406 -5.09 8.84 -30.07
N GLN A 407 -4.97 8.50 -28.79
CA GLN A 407 -3.73 8.13 -28.13
C GLN A 407 -3.51 6.62 -28.24
N THR A 408 -2.26 6.20 -28.40
CA THR A 408 -1.85 4.78 -28.32
C THR A 408 -1.45 4.43 -26.89
N PRO A 409 -1.37 3.14 -26.50
CA PRO A 409 -0.84 2.74 -25.19
C PRO A 409 0.55 3.31 -24.91
N VAL A 410 1.41 3.36 -25.92
CA VAL A 410 2.74 3.98 -25.81
C VAL A 410 2.63 5.46 -25.42
N LYS A 411 1.69 6.20 -26.00
CA LYS A 411 1.49 7.61 -25.67
C LYS A 411 0.93 7.79 -24.25
N GLU A 412 0.00 6.93 -23.84
CA GLU A 412 -0.51 6.90 -22.46
C GLU A 412 0.60 6.64 -21.44
N ALA A 413 1.51 5.71 -21.74
CA ALA A 413 2.66 5.42 -20.89
C ALA A 413 3.57 6.64 -20.71
N LEU A 414 3.86 7.36 -21.81
CA LEU A 414 4.70 8.57 -21.75
C LEU A 414 4.02 9.70 -20.97
N GLU A 415 2.73 9.96 -21.20
CA GLU A 415 1.98 11.01 -20.49
C GLU A 415 1.86 10.76 -18.98
N HIS A 416 1.97 9.51 -18.53
CA HIS A 416 1.95 9.13 -17.12
C HIS A 416 3.35 8.84 -16.54
N GLY A 417 4.43 9.24 -17.22
CA GLY A 417 5.80 9.11 -16.71
C GLY A 417 6.31 7.66 -16.65
N ASN A 418 5.82 6.79 -17.53
CA ASN A 418 6.19 5.37 -17.61
C ASN A 418 6.97 5.02 -18.89
N PRO A 419 8.13 5.64 -19.16
CA PRO A 419 8.89 5.43 -20.40
C PRO A 419 9.46 4.01 -20.53
N HIS A 420 9.73 3.35 -19.41
CA HIS A 420 10.10 1.93 -19.41
C HIS A 420 8.99 1.06 -20.03
N LEU A 421 7.72 1.31 -19.67
CA LEU A 421 6.58 0.59 -20.26
C LEU A 421 6.38 0.97 -21.73
N ALA A 422 6.62 2.22 -22.11
CA ALA A 422 6.61 2.64 -23.51
C ALA A 422 7.62 1.84 -24.34
N ARG A 423 8.87 1.69 -23.85
CA ARG A 423 9.91 0.87 -24.49
C ARG A 423 9.52 -0.60 -24.59
N LEU A 424 8.94 -1.15 -23.51
CA LEU A 424 8.44 -2.52 -23.48
C LEU A 424 7.41 -2.76 -24.61
N MET A 425 6.56 -1.77 -24.87
CA MET A 425 5.58 -1.77 -25.97
C MET A 425 6.17 -1.38 -27.34
N GLY A 426 7.49 -1.33 -27.48
CA GLY A 426 8.19 -1.11 -28.75
C GLY A 426 8.46 0.36 -29.11
N ALA A 427 8.28 1.30 -28.18
CA ALA A 427 8.67 2.69 -28.40
C ALA A 427 10.18 2.79 -28.64
N ARG A 428 10.57 3.54 -29.68
CA ARG A 428 11.96 3.84 -29.99
C ARG A 428 12.16 5.35 -29.98
N ALA A 429 13.30 5.78 -29.47
CA ALA A 429 13.70 7.17 -29.58
C ALA A 429 13.74 7.56 -31.07
N PRO A 430 13.11 8.68 -31.47
CA PRO A 430 13.20 9.15 -32.84
C PRO A 430 14.66 9.41 -33.22
N SER A 431 15.03 9.11 -34.46
CA SER A 431 16.37 9.42 -34.97
C SER A 431 16.63 10.92 -34.80
N GLY A 432 17.65 11.28 -34.01
CA GLY A 432 17.92 12.64 -33.60
C GLY A 432 17.88 13.63 -34.78
N ARG A 433 17.06 14.66 -34.66
CA ARG A 433 17.07 15.77 -35.62
C ARG A 433 18.32 16.62 -35.36
N LYS A 434 18.96 17.09 -36.42
CA LYS A 434 20.15 17.96 -36.31
C LYS A 434 19.79 19.21 -35.48
N GLY A 435 20.44 19.40 -34.33
CA GLY A 435 20.17 20.49 -33.40
C GLY A 435 19.23 20.15 -32.23
N ALA A 436 18.74 18.91 -32.15
CA ALA A 436 18.03 18.41 -30.99
C ALA A 436 18.98 18.15 -29.80
N LEU A 437 18.50 18.43 -28.59
CA LEU A 437 19.15 18.01 -27.35
C LEU A 437 19.20 16.47 -27.30
N ASP A 438 20.39 15.89 -27.44
CA ASP A 438 20.60 14.45 -27.35
C ASP A 438 20.68 14.03 -25.88
N MET A 439 19.74 13.18 -25.45
CA MET A 439 19.70 12.67 -24.08
C MET A 439 20.63 11.46 -23.87
N GLN A 440 21.11 10.82 -24.96
CA GLN A 440 21.95 9.62 -24.87
C GLN A 440 23.24 9.84 -24.07
N PRO A 441 23.99 10.96 -24.22
CA PRO A 441 25.16 11.22 -23.41
C PRO A 441 24.86 11.29 -21.90
N MET A 442 23.69 11.81 -21.52
CA MET A 442 23.26 11.86 -20.12
C MET A 442 22.89 10.47 -19.60
N LEU A 443 22.19 9.66 -20.39
CA LEU A 443 21.90 8.26 -20.06
C LEU A 443 23.18 7.42 -19.90
N ASP A 444 24.14 7.58 -20.81
CA ASP A 444 25.44 6.90 -20.74
C ASP A 444 26.27 7.35 -19.52
N ALA A 445 26.16 8.64 -19.14
CA ALA A 445 26.78 9.17 -17.93
C ALA A 445 26.12 8.61 -16.67
N LEU A 446 24.80 8.59 -16.64
CA LEU A 446 23.99 8.04 -15.55
C LEU A 446 24.33 6.56 -15.32
N ALA A 447 24.41 5.76 -16.38
CA ALA A 447 24.79 4.35 -16.30
C ALA A 447 26.17 4.15 -15.65
N ARG A 448 27.16 4.99 -16.02
CA ARG A 448 28.51 4.94 -15.45
C ARG A 448 28.57 5.41 -13.99
N LYS A 449 27.74 6.40 -13.63
CA LYS A 449 27.76 7.08 -12.32
C LYS A 449 26.69 6.62 -11.36
N ARG A 450 25.80 5.68 -11.73
CA ARG A 450 24.69 5.19 -10.89
C ARG A 450 25.11 4.97 -9.44
N LYS A 451 26.21 4.26 -9.20
CA LYS A 451 26.74 4.01 -7.85
C LYS A 451 27.24 5.28 -7.14
N ALA A 452 27.91 6.18 -7.85
CA ALA A 452 28.41 7.43 -7.29
C ALA A 452 27.25 8.40 -6.96
N LEU A 453 26.21 8.45 -7.79
CA LEU A 453 25.00 9.26 -7.54
C LEU A 453 24.22 8.72 -6.33
N LEU A 454 24.04 7.41 -6.24
CA LEU A 454 23.46 6.75 -5.06
C LEU A 454 24.27 7.03 -3.78
N GLN A 455 25.61 7.03 -3.88
CA GLN A 455 26.50 7.29 -2.74
C GLN A 455 26.57 8.79 -2.37
N ALA A 456 26.51 9.68 -3.35
CA ALA A 456 26.61 11.13 -3.13
C ALA A 456 25.32 11.70 -2.52
N TRP A 457 24.16 11.11 -2.83
CA TRP A 457 22.84 11.63 -2.44
C TRP A 457 22.12 10.66 -1.50
N TYR A 458 22.82 10.22 -0.45
CA TYR A 458 22.47 9.21 0.57
C TYR A 458 21.17 9.48 1.37
N TYR A 459 20.17 10.15 0.82
CA TYR A 459 18.83 10.29 1.38
C TYR A 459 17.83 9.56 0.48
N GLU A 460 17.35 8.42 1.00
CA GLU A 460 16.22 7.62 0.49
C GLU A 460 16.43 6.90 -0.85
N ASP A 461 17.40 5.97 -0.85
CA ASP A 461 17.44 4.62 -1.47
C ASP A 461 16.64 4.21 -2.74
N LYS A 462 16.06 5.10 -3.58
CA LYS A 462 15.35 4.71 -4.84
C LYS A 462 15.40 5.70 -6.02
N ASP A 463 15.92 6.91 -5.89
CA ASP A 463 15.55 7.98 -6.85
C ASP A 463 16.39 8.07 -8.14
N VAL A 464 17.49 7.30 -8.30
CA VAL A 464 18.23 7.28 -9.58
C VAL A 464 17.35 6.73 -10.72
N ASP A 465 16.42 5.84 -10.39
CA ASP A 465 15.45 5.32 -11.35
C ASP A 465 14.53 6.44 -11.86
N SER A 466 14.24 7.48 -11.07
CA SER A 466 13.47 8.64 -11.51
C SER A 466 14.25 9.50 -12.50
N VAL A 467 15.55 9.73 -12.25
CA VAL A 467 16.44 10.44 -13.20
C VAL A 467 16.50 9.71 -14.54
N GLU A 468 16.68 8.39 -14.50
CA GLU A 468 16.67 7.54 -15.69
C GLU A 468 15.33 7.61 -16.43
N GLN A 469 14.22 7.56 -15.70
CA GLN A 469 12.87 7.72 -16.26
C GLN A 469 12.70 9.05 -16.98
N VAL A 470 13.13 10.17 -16.40
CA VAL A 470 13.02 11.48 -17.06
C VAL A 470 13.77 11.51 -18.38
N LEU A 471 15.03 11.08 -18.35
CA LEU A 471 15.88 11.08 -19.54
C LEU A 471 15.34 10.13 -20.61
N ASP A 472 14.84 8.97 -20.20
CA ASP A 472 14.22 8.00 -21.08
C ASP A 472 12.94 8.53 -21.72
N GLN A 473 12.08 9.20 -20.95
CA GLN A 473 10.86 9.83 -21.45
C GLN A 473 11.20 10.90 -22.49
N LEU A 474 12.09 11.84 -22.13
CA LEU A 474 12.53 12.88 -23.04
C LEU A 474 13.16 12.32 -24.32
N ALA A 475 13.95 11.25 -24.21
CA ALA A 475 14.52 10.56 -25.35
C ALA A 475 13.43 9.97 -26.26
N LEU A 476 12.41 9.32 -25.69
CA LEU A 476 11.32 8.70 -26.44
C LEU A 476 10.36 9.72 -27.08
N GLU A 477 10.08 10.82 -26.39
CA GLU A 477 9.28 11.94 -26.92
C GLU A 477 10.04 12.72 -28.01
N GLY A 478 11.36 12.47 -28.14
CA GLY A 478 12.22 13.20 -29.05
C GLY A 478 12.40 14.65 -28.62
N ALA A 479 12.48 14.89 -27.31
CA ALA A 479 12.74 16.20 -26.75
C ALA A 479 13.99 16.80 -27.40
N THR A 480 13.80 17.93 -28.07
CA THR A 480 14.88 18.55 -28.85
C THR A 480 15.46 19.80 -28.18
N SER A 481 15.02 20.15 -26.97
CA SER A 481 15.39 21.42 -26.34
C SER A 481 15.64 21.31 -24.84
N TRP A 482 16.46 22.24 -24.35
CA TRP A 482 16.70 22.50 -22.94
C TRP A 482 15.42 22.88 -22.18
N ASP A 483 14.45 23.51 -22.85
CA ASP A 483 13.16 23.86 -22.25
C ASP A 483 12.29 22.65 -21.97
N ALA A 484 12.38 21.61 -22.81
CA ALA A 484 11.68 20.35 -22.56
C ALA A 484 12.28 19.64 -21.33
N LEU A 485 13.60 19.70 -21.16
CA LEU A 485 14.26 19.21 -19.95
C LEU A 485 13.83 19.99 -18.71
N ALA A 486 13.84 21.33 -18.73
CA ALA A 486 13.36 22.12 -17.59
C ALA A 486 11.89 21.85 -17.25
N ALA A 487 11.03 21.72 -18.26
CA ALA A 487 9.62 21.40 -18.05
C ALA A 487 9.42 20.01 -17.43
N ALA A 488 10.22 19.02 -17.83
CA ALA A 488 10.13 17.67 -17.27
C ALA A 488 10.57 17.61 -15.80
N VAL A 489 11.41 18.54 -15.34
CA VAL A 489 11.88 18.61 -13.95
C VAL A 489 10.87 19.26 -13.00
N GLN A 490 9.82 19.88 -13.54
CA GLN A 490 8.79 20.53 -12.73
C GLN A 490 7.99 19.50 -11.91
N GLY A 491 7.87 19.72 -10.59
CA GLY A 491 7.13 18.85 -9.68
C GLY A 491 7.86 17.56 -9.29
N MET A 492 9.13 17.44 -9.66
CA MET A 492 9.99 16.32 -9.25
C MET A 492 10.60 16.56 -7.88
N THR A 493 11.17 15.50 -7.30
CA THR A 493 11.97 15.67 -6.09
C THR A 493 13.13 16.64 -6.39
N PRO A 494 13.47 17.52 -5.45
CA PRO A 494 14.61 18.42 -5.59
C PRO A 494 15.92 17.70 -5.99
N TRP A 495 16.12 16.48 -5.50
CA TRP A 495 17.33 15.70 -5.78
C TRP A 495 17.36 15.18 -7.22
N THR A 496 16.24 14.69 -7.76
CA THR A 496 16.12 14.34 -9.18
C THR A 496 16.40 15.55 -10.07
N ALA A 497 15.92 16.73 -9.68
CA ALA A 497 16.18 17.96 -10.41
C ALA A 497 17.68 18.32 -10.45
N MET A 498 18.34 18.31 -9.27
CA MET A 498 19.77 18.59 -9.17
C MET A 498 20.60 17.57 -9.94
N ALA A 499 20.19 16.31 -9.92
CA ALA A 499 20.83 15.24 -10.64
C ALA A 499 20.95 15.49 -12.14
N LEU A 500 19.82 15.88 -12.71
CA LEU A 500 19.71 16.17 -14.12
C LEU A 500 20.56 17.36 -14.49
N VAL A 501 20.62 18.38 -13.62
CA VAL A 501 21.49 19.54 -13.79
C VAL A 501 22.97 19.16 -13.76
N GLU A 502 23.40 18.32 -12.82
CA GLU A 502 24.79 17.86 -12.74
C GLU A 502 25.21 17.00 -13.93
N LEU A 503 24.36 16.04 -14.32
CA LEU A 503 24.57 15.22 -15.51
C LEU A 503 24.65 16.10 -16.76
N ALA A 504 23.74 17.06 -16.90
CA ALA A 504 23.71 17.97 -18.04
C ALA A 504 24.95 18.85 -18.12
N ARG A 505 25.44 19.35 -16.98
CA ARG A 505 26.69 20.12 -16.88
C ARG A 505 27.88 19.34 -17.43
N GLU A 506 27.95 18.05 -17.10
CA GLU A 506 29.13 17.24 -17.37
C GLU A 506 29.24 16.78 -18.83
N VAL A 507 28.14 16.31 -19.43
CA VAL A 507 28.22 15.51 -20.66
C VAL A 507 27.67 16.17 -21.91
N LEU A 508 26.85 17.20 -21.76
CA LEU A 508 26.31 17.89 -22.92
C LEU A 508 27.35 18.93 -23.43
N PRO A 509 27.30 19.39 -24.70
CA PRO A 509 28.29 20.34 -25.26
C PRO A 509 27.97 21.83 -25.03
N THR A 510 28.98 22.64 -24.68
CA THR A 510 28.88 24.08 -24.29
C THR A 510 28.31 25.03 -25.35
N GLY A 511 28.23 24.61 -26.62
CA GLY A 511 27.76 25.42 -27.75
C GLY A 511 26.30 25.21 -28.18
N ALA A 512 25.50 24.40 -27.46
CA ALA A 512 24.10 24.19 -27.80
C ALA A 512 23.27 25.46 -27.51
N LYS A 513 22.83 26.18 -28.55
CA LYS A 513 21.96 27.35 -28.39
C LYS A 513 20.64 26.95 -27.71
N ALA A 514 20.38 27.53 -26.54
CA ALA A 514 19.05 27.52 -25.94
C ALA A 514 18.04 28.16 -26.93
N PRO A 515 16.83 27.62 -27.11
CA PRO A 515 15.84 28.22 -28.01
C PRO A 515 15.41 29.61 -27.50
N SER A 516 15.13 30.54 -28.41
CA SER A 516 14.49 31.82 -28.06
C SER A 516 13.00 31.59 -27.80
N LEU A 517 12.50 32.01 -26.64
CA LEU A 517 11.15 31.68 -26.18
C LEU A 517 10.31 32.89 -25.82
N SER A 518 9.00 32.76 -26.13
CA SER A 518 7.96 33.66 -25.64
C SER A 518 7.16 33.11 -24.45
N LYS A 519 7.04 31.78 -24.16
CA LYS A 519 6.11 31.29 -23.09
C LYS A 519 6.36 29.89 -22.41
N ARG A 520 7.57 29.46 -21.97
CA ARG A 520 7.81 28.18 -21.22
C ARG A 520 8.90 28.24 -20.12
N PRO A 521 9.03 27.26 -19.19
CA PRO A 521 10.11 27.15 -18.19
C PRO A 521 11.50 27.21 -18.84
N ARG A 522 12.51 27.75 -18.14
CA ARG A 522 13.83 28.02 -18.75
C ARG A 522 14.97 27.24 -18.10
N PHE A 523 15.83 26.70 -18.96
CA PHE A 523 17.05 26.01 -18.56
C PHE A 523 18.25 26.79 -19.10
N VAL A 524 19.11 27.27 -18.20
CA VAL A 524 20.30 28.05 -18.51
C VAL A 524 21.54 27.19 -18.34
N ARG A 525 22.31 27.12 -19.41
CA ARG A 525 23.54 26.36 -19.45
C ARG A 525 24.73 27.26 -19.12
N GLY A 526 25.55 26.81 -18.18
CA GLY A 526 26.71 27.55 -17.69
C GLY A 526 26.32 28.56 -16.62
N ASP A 527 27.16 29.58 -16.45
CA ASP A 527 26.99 30.58 -15.41
C ASP A 527 25.97 31.64 -15.86
N LEU A 528 25.14 32.10 -14.92
CA LEU A 528 24.15 33.15 -15.11
C LEU A 528 24.45 34.30 -14.16
N VAL A 529 24.61 35.51 -14.70
CA VAL A 529 24.79 36.74 -13.92
C VAL A 529 23.61 37.66 -14.19
N VAL A 530 22.98 38.14 -13.13
CA VAL A 530 21.80 39.02 -13.18
C VAL A 530 22.08 40.26 -12.35
N LYS A 531 21.81 41.44 -12.91
CA LYS A 531 22.04 42.73 -12.25
C LYS A 531 20.77 43.24 -11.58
N GLY A 532 20.86 43.66 -10.31
CA GLY A 532 19.75 44.23 -9.54
C GLY A 532 18.90 43.22 -8.77
N ASP A 533 17.83 43.71 -8.14
CA ASP A 533 16.86 42.88 -7.44
C ASP A 533 15.96 42.13 -8.44
N VAL A 534 15.70 40.87 -8.14
CA VAL A 534 15.26 39.89 -9.11
C VAL A 534 14.21 38.96 -8.49
N HIS A 535 13.13 38.76 -9.24
CA HIS A 535 12.04 37.86 -8.89
C HIS A 535 11.91 36.74 -9.92
N VAL A 536 11.80 35.48 -9.49
CA VAL A 536 11.64 34.29 -10.33
C VAL A 536 10.23 33.73 -10.14
N GLU A 537 9.38 33.89 -11.16
CA GLU A 537 7.98 33.44 -11.12
C GLU A 537 7.76 32.01 -11.66
N ARG A 538 8.78 31.41 -12.31
CA ARG A 538 8.65 30.13 -13.04
C ARG A 538 9.89 29.25 -12.84
N PRO A 539 9.80 27.93 -13.09
CA PRO A 539 10.94 27.05 -12.92
C PRO A 539 12.17 27.51 -13.73
N LEU A 540 13.29 27.62 -13.04
CA LEU A 540 14.58 28.03 -13.61
C LEU A 540 15.66 27.04 -13.15
N LEU A 541 16.34 26.44 -14.12
CA LEU A 541 17.44 25.52 -13.87
C LEU A 541 18.72 26.11 -14.46
N VAL A 542 19.77 26.28 -13.65
CA VAL A 542 21.07 26.84 -14.05
C VAL A 542 22.14 25.76 -13.85
N THR A 543 22.85 25.34 -14.90
CA THR A 543 23.86 24.28 -14.74
C THR A 543 25.16 24.74 -14.09
N GLY A 544 25.51 26.01 -14.24
CA GLY A 544 26.70 26.62 -13.63
C GLY A 544 26.38 27.43 -12.38
N ASN A 545 27.15 28.48 -12.14
CA ASN A 545 26.94 29.40 -11.05
C ASN A 545 25.81 30.38 -11.35
N LEU A 546 25.03 30.77 -10.35
CA LEU A 546 24.08 31.87 -10.45
C LEU A 546 24.59 33.03 -9.58
N THR A 547 24.83 34.19 -10.18
CA THR A 547 25.19 35.43 -9.47
C THR A 547 24.10 36.46 -9.67
N VAL A 548 23.55 36.98 -8.58
CA VAL A 548 22.55 38.05 -8.57
C VAL A 548 23.13 39.25 -7.83
N GLU A 549 23.40 40.34 -8.52
CA GLU A 549 23.90 41.60 -7.95
C GLU A 549 22.77 42.40 -7.26
N GLY A 550 21.99 41.72 -6.43
CA GLY A 550 20.82 42.22 -5.72
C GLY A 550 20.12 41.12 -4.92
N VAL A 551 18.86 41.35 -4.53
CA VAL A 551 18.03 40.36 -3.83
C VAL A 551 17.38 39.43 -4.84
N LEU A 552 17.60 38.12 -4.69
CA LEU A 552 16.92 37.07 -5.42
C LEU A 552 15.68 36.62 -4.65
N SER A 553 14.53 36.54 -5.32
CA SER A 553 13.32 35.95 -4.76
C SER A 553 12.71 34.93 -5.72
N ASN A 554 12.22 33.79 -5.22
CA ASN A 554 11.43 32.83 -6.00
C ASN A 554 10.07 32.62 -5.33
N ALA A 555 9.07 33.45 -5.68
CA ALA A 555 7.71 33.29 -5.16
C ALA A 555 6.75 32.85 -6.26
N GLY A 556 5.98 31.81 -5.97
CA GLY A 556 4.91 31.34 -6.84
C GLY A 556 4.61 29.85 -6.66
N PRO A 557 3.41 29.39 -7.06
CA PRO A 557 3.00 27.99 -6.98
C PRO A 557 3.86 27.04 -7.85
N GLU A 558 4.70 27.58 -8.75
CA GLU A 558 5.61 26.84 -9.62
C GLU A 558 7.11 27.17 -9.36
N GLY A 559 7.43 27.78 -8.20
CA GLY A 559 8.71 28.46 -7.91
C GLY A 559 9.92 27.56 -7.64
N LEU A 560 10.27 26.63 -8.54
CA LEU A 560 11.48 25.79 -8.44
C LEU A 560 12.71 26.49 -9.04
N LEU A 561 13.74 26.75 -8.23
CA LEU A 561 15.05 27.24 -8.68
C LEU A 561 16.15 26.22 -8.35
N VAL A 562 16.86 25.77 -9.38
CA VAL A 562 17.95 24.78 -9.26
C VAL A 562 19.23 25.36 -9.82
N VAL A 563 20.29 25.42 -9.02
CA VAL A 563 21.62 25.92 -9.41
C VAL A 563 22.63 24.80 -9.21
N GLY A 564 23.21 24.28 -10.30
CA GLY A 564 24.19 23.18 -10.22
C GLY A 564 25.56 23.59 -9.67
N GLY A 565 25.91 24.87 -9.78
CA GLY A 565 27.12 25.47 -9.20
C GLY A 565 26.84 26.17 -7.88
N SER A 566 27.58 27.25 -7.63
CA SER A 566 27.34 28.15 -6.50
C SER A 566 26.28 29.20 -6.82
N LEU A 567 25.48 29.56 -5.83
CA LEU A 567 24.56 30.71 -5.88
C LEU A 567 25.16 31.84 -5.05
N ARG A 568 25.34 33.03 -5.65
CA ARG A 568 25.72 34.26 -4.96
C ARG A 568 24.62 35.31 -5.14
N ALA A 569 24.15 35.90 -4.05
CA ALA A 569 23.21 37.01 -4.10
C ALA A 569 23.48 38.03 -2.97
N SER A 570 22.95 39.25 -3.06
CA SER A 570 22.98 40.17 -1.92
C SER A 570 22.00 39.73 -0.83
N GLY A 571 20.85 39.18 -1.22
CA GLY A 571 19.91 38.50 -0.35
C GLY A 571 19.15 37.43 -1.11
N VAL A 572 18.64 36.41 -0.42
CA VAL A 572 17.81 35.35 -1.01
C VAL A 572 16.53 35.23 -0.22
N ASP A 573 15.40 35.29 -0.92
CA ASP A 573 14.06 35.20 -0.37
C ASP A 573 13.35 34.00 -1.00
N THR A 574 13.18 32.93 -0.21
CA THR A 574 12.64 31.66 -0.67
C THR A 574 11.19 31.47 -0.25
N ASP A 575 10.30 31.71 -1.20
CA ASP A 575 8.85 31.41 -1.12
C ASP A 575 8.50 30.09 -1.84
N GLY A 576 9.44 29.52 -2.60
CA GLY A 576 9.37 28.24 -3.29
C GLY A 576 10.67 27.44 -3.15
N GLU A 577 10.76 26.26 -3.77
CA GLU A 577 11.93 25.38 -3.62
C GLU A 577 13.20 25.96 -4.25
N LEU A 578 14.28 26.04 -3.45
CA LEU A 578 15.61 26.48 -3.89
C LEU A 578 16.65 25.40 -3.61
N ILE A 579 17.39 25.02 -4.65
CA ILE A 579 18.40 23.97 -4.58
C ILE A 579 19.70 24.49 -5.17
N VAL A 580 20.78 24.40 -4.42
CA VAL A 580 22.13 24.82 -4.81
C VAL A 580 23.07 23.64 -4.67
N GLY A 581 23.73 23.23 -5.76
CA GLY A 581 24.59 22.05 -5.80
C GLY A 581 25.90 22.23 -5.03
N GLN A 582 26.42 23.45 -4.97
CA GLN A 582 27.64 23.79 -4.22
C GLN A 582 27.32 24.81 -3.12
N ASP A 583 28.10 25.89 -3.03
CA ASP A 583 27.95 26.91 -1.99
C ASP A 583 26.82 27.91 -2.31
N LEU A 584 26.05 28.29 -1.29
CA LEU A 584 25.15 29.44 -1.33
C LEU A 584 25.77 30.57 -0.53
N GLU A 585 26.00 31.73 -1.16
CA GLU A 585 26.54 32.93 -0.53
C GLU A 585 25.53 34.09 -0.61
N ALA A 586 25.10 34.60 0.53
CA ALA A 586 24.23 35.77 0.61
C ALA A 586 24.45 36.57 1.91
N GLN A 587 24.03 37.84 1.97
CA GLN A 587 24.05 38.56 3.26
C GLN A 587 22.89 38.09 4.13
N VAL A 588 21.69 37.97 3.54
CA VAL A 588 20.47 37.52 4.22
C VAL A 588 19.80 36.41 3.44
N VAL A 589 19.37 35.35 4.12
CA VAL A 589 18.52 34.30 3.54
C VAL A 589 17.22 34.20 4.34
N TRP A 590 16.08 34.25 3.63
CA TRP A 590 14.73 34.25 4.19
C TRP A 590 13.96 33.01 3.69
N GLY A 591 13.27 32.31 4.59
CA GLY A 591 12.35 31.22 4.25
C GLY A 591 10.94 31.51 4.74
N HIS A 592 9.95 31.38 3.85
CA HIS A 592 8.53 31.54 4.19
C HIS A 592 7.86 30.17 4.42
N GLY A 593 7.09 30.04 5.51
CA GLY A 593 6.54 28.80 6.07
C GLY A 593 5.43 28.07 5.26
N ASN A 594 5.66 27.80 3.97
CA ASN A 594 4.82 26.93 3.14
C ASN A 594 5.66 25.79 2.56
N ASP A 595 5.86 24.65 3.25
CA ASP A 595 6.48 23.39 2.76
C ASP A 595 7.75 23.50 1.85
N ALA A 596 8.37 24.67 1.73
CA ALA A 596 9.37 25.00 0.73
C ALA A 596 10.77 24.72 1.28
N ALA A 597 11.55 23.94 0.55
CA ALA A 597 12.86 23.50 1.00
C ALA A 597 14.00 24.34 0.38
N LEU A 598 14.84 24.93 1.23
CA LEU A 598 16.18 25.39 0.84
C LEU A 598 17.17 24.25 1.03
N ARG A 599 17.86 23.86 -0.05
CA ARG A 599 18.85 22.77 -0.02
C ARG A 599 20.17 23.25 -0.63
N VAL A 600 21.26 23.09 0.12
CA VAL A 600 22.60 23.52 -0.30
C VAL A 600 23.53 22.32 -0.16
N GLY A 601 24.10 21.86 -1.26
CA GLY A 601 25.01 20.70 -1.29
C GLY A 601 26.39 21.00 -0.71
N GLY A 602 26.82 22.25 -0.78
CA GLY A 602 28.06 22.76 -0.18
C GLY A 602 27.81 23.55 1.10
N VAL A 603 28.46 24.71 1.20
CA VAL A 603 28.37 25.57 2.40
C VAL A 603 27.35 26.68 2.18
N LEU A 604 26.41 26.82 3.12
CA LEU A 604 25.58 28.02 3.25
C LEU A 604 26.36 29.11 4.00
N LYS A 605 26.76 30.16 3.28
CA LYS A 605 27.43 31.36 3.79
C LYS A 605 26.43 32.52 3.83
N ALA A 606 25.78 32.70 4.98
CA ALA A 606 24.86 33.79 5.24
C ALA A 606 25.25 34.60 6.48
N GLU A 607 25.16 35.93 6.44
CA GLU A 607 25.36 36.77 7.64
C GLU A 607 24.14 36.73 8.57
N ALA A 608 22.94 36.60 8.00
CA ALA A 608 21.69 36.37 8.74
C ALA A 608 20.81 35.33 8.04
N LEU A 609 20.22 34.42 8.82
CA LEU A 609 19.22 33.45 8.40
C LEU A 609 17.93 33.70 9.18
N ILE A 610 16.83 33.92 8.49
CA ILE A 610 15.52 34.21 9.10
C ILE A 610 14.57 33.08 8.70
N ALA A 611 14.20 32.25 9.68
CA ALA A 611 13.38 31.07 9.50
C ALA A 611 12.11 31.16 10.36
N ASP A 612 10.95 30.98 9.75
CA ASP A 612 9.70 30.61 10.43
C ASP A 612 9.55 29.08 10.31
N ASP A 613 9.85 28.35 11.40
CA ASP A 613 9.63 26.91 11.64
C ASP A 613 9.76 25.94 10.42
N HIS A 614 10.97 25.40 10.17
CA HIS A 614 11.34 24.01 9.77
C HIS A 614 12.67 23.88 8.97
N ASP A 615 13.11 22.62 8.74
CA ASP A 615 14.46 22.08 8.47
C ASP A 615 15.41 22.84 7.51
N VAL A 616 16.36 23.59 8.09
CA VAL A 616 17.59 24.04 7.39
C VAL A 616 18.72 23.05 7.66
N GLN A 617 19.01 22.15 6.72
CA GLN A 617 20.14 21.23 6.82
C GLN A 617 21.43 21.85 6.27
N ALA A 618 22.12 22.66 7.09
CA ALA A 618 23.45 23.19 6.76
C ALA A 618 24.48 22.79 7.82
N ARG A 619 25.52 22.04 7.42
CA ARG A 619 26.73 21.85 8.24
C ARG A 619 27.61 23.10 8.12
N VAL A 620 27.59 23.95 9.15
CA VAL A 620 28.40 25.19 9.19
C VAL A 620 29.80 24.90 9.71
N THR A 621 30.83 25.28 8.94
CA THR A 621 32.11 25.77 9.47
C THR A 621 32.71 26.78 8.49
N ALA A 622 33.03 27.98 8.98
CA ALA A 622 33.55 29.09 8.17
C ALA A 622 35.10 29.12 8.17
N ARG A 623 35.70 29.54 7.03
CA ARG A 623 36.66 30.68 6.93
C ARG A 623 37.27 30.87 5.52
N HIS A 624 37.19 32.13 5.03
CA HIS A 624 38.09 32.88 4.11
C HIS A 624 37.94 32.91 2.56
N HIS A 625 37.78 34.15 2.05
CA HIS A 625 38.41 34.88 0.90
C HIS A 625 37.98 34.79 -0.60
N PHE A 626 38.17 35.96 -1.27
CA PHE A 626 38.21 36.37 -2.71
C PHE A 626 36.86 36.79 -3.37
N ALA A 627 36.66 37.98 -3.97
CA ALA A 627 37.39 39.00 -4.77
C ALA A 627 37.53 38.73 -6.29
N SER A 628 36.83 39.60 -7.06
CA SER A 628 36.93 40.04 -8.48
C SER A 628 36.34 39.21 -9.65
N GLY A 629 35.54 39.87 -10.50
CA GLY A 629 35.69 39.82 -11.98
C GLY A 629 34.43 39.58 -12.86
N ASP A 630 33.73 40.66 -13.25
CA ASP A 630 32.90 40.97 -14.45
C ASP A 630 32.14 39.89 -15.29
N PHE A 631 30.81 40.08 -15.47
CA PHE A 631 30.10 39.85 -16.76
C PHE A 631 28.76 40.62 -16.90
N ASP A 632 28.34 40.88 -18.15
CA ASP A 632 27.30 41.85 -18.57
C ASP A 632 25.91 41.23 -18.87
N ALA A 633 24.83 41.96 -18.51
CA ALA A 633 23.45 41.47 -18.38
C ALA A 633 22.45 42.17 -19.32
N THR A 634 22.73 42.21 -20.62
CA THR A 634 21.87 42.90 -21.62
C THR A 634 20.98 41.95 -22.45
N ASP A 635 20.84 40.68 -22.07
CA ASP A 635 19.97 39.74 -22.78
C ASP A 635 18.48 40.10 -22.53
N ALA A 636 17.84 40.67 -23.56
CA ALA A 636 16.45 41.12 -23.54
C ALA A 636 15.45 39.99 -23.19
N SER A 637 15.85 38.72 -23.33
CA SER A 637 15.00 37.58 -22.98
C SER A 637 14.92 37.29 -21.48
N LEU A 638 15.78 37.90 -20.66
CA LEU A 638 15.79 37.81 -19.19
C LEU A 638 14.83 38.79 -18.50
N GLN A 639 14.39 39.85 -19.20
CA GLN A 639 13.50 40.89 -18.64
C GLN A 639 12.07 40.43 -18.36
N ASP A 640 11.60 39.36 -19.02
CA ASP A 640 10.27 38.76 -18.79
C ASP A 640 10.27 37.77 -17.60
N PHE A 641 11.43 37.26 -17.20
CA PHE A 641 11.59 36.31 -16.09
C PHE A 641 11.93 37.00 -14.78
N PHE A 642 12.78 38.03 -14.89
CA PHE A 642 13.29 38.80 -13.78
C PHE A 642 12.67 40.18 -13.83
N VAL A 643 11.56 40.36 -13.10
CA VAL A 643 10.81 41.62 -13.10
C VAL A 643 11.52 42.63 -12.19
N PRO A 644 11.97 43.80 -12.69
CA PRO A 644 12.67 44.82 -11.90
C PRO A 644 11.81 45.57 -10.85
N LYS A 645 10.69 44.99 -10.40
CA LYS A 645 9.78 45.62 -9.43
C LYS A 645 9.68 44.74 -8.20
N ALA A 646 10.70 44.83 -7.38
CA ALA A 646 10.71 44.23 -6.06
C ALA A 646 9.59 44.86 -5.20
N PHE A 647 8.58 44.04 -4.90
CA PHE A 647 7.58 44.19 -3.84
C PHE A 647 6.31 44.98 -4.12
N ALA A 648 5.25 44.25 -4.50
CA ALA A 648 3.88 44.65 -4.22
C ALA A 648 3.15 43.54 -3.44
N ARG A 649 3.07 43.74 -2.11
CA ARG A 649 2.17 43.11 -1.11
C ARG A 649 2.56 41.74 -0.52
N ALA A 650 3.34 41.74 0.56
CA ALA A 650 2.88 41.61 1.96
C ALA A 650 4.06 41.29 2.91
N ARG A 651 4.38 42.26 3.79
CA ARG A 651 5.18 42.18 5.04
C ARG A 651 6.65 41.74 5.01
N LEU A 652 7.53 42.74 4.84
CA LEU A 652 8.45 43.25 5.87
C LEU A 652 8.91 44.66 5.41
N ASP A 653 9.07 45.63 6.32
CA ASP A 653 9.60 46.97 5.96
C ASP A 653 11.11 46.90 5.73
N ARG A 654 11.46 46.51 4.50
CA ARG A 654 12.83 46.20 4.06
C ARG A 654 13.75 47.41 4.09
N GLU A 655 13.26 48.63 3.83
CA GLU A 655 14.08 49.85 3.96
C GLU A 655 14.52 50.07 5.41
N ARG A 656 13.65 49.80 6.39
CA ARG A 656 14.02 49.89 7.80
C ARG A 656 15.02 48.82 8.22
N LEU A 657 14.85 47.58 7.77
CA LEU A 657 15.78 46.49 8.09
C LEU A 657 17.16 46.71 7.45
N PHE A 658 17.22 47.06 6.17
CA PHE A 658 18.48 47.36 5.49
C PHE A 658 19.16 48.61 6.05
N ASN A 659 18.40 49.66 6.41
CA ASN A 659 18.97 50.80 7.12
C ASN A 659 19.50 50.43 8.52
N ALA A 660 18.87 49.48 9.21
CA ALA A 660 19.35 48.99 10.51
C ALA A 660 20.63 48.15 10.36
N LEU A 661 20.70 47.23 9.39
CA LEU A 661 21.88 46.40 9.11
C LEU A 661 23.04 47.24 8.58
N ARG A 662 22.76 48.21 7.70
CA ARG A 662 23.76 49.18 7.21
C ARG A 662 24.28 50.10 8.32
N LYS A 663 23.45 50.44 9.31
CA LYS A 663 23.87 51.15 10.54
C LYS A 663 24.62 50.24 11.53
N ALA A 664 24.34 48.94 11.57
CA ALA A 664 25.05 47.99 12.42
C ALA A 664 26.42 47.58 11.84
N GLY A 665 26.57 47.59 10.51
CA GLY A 665 27.83 47.34 9.81
C GLY A 665 28.93 48.38 10.08
N SER A 666 28.60 49.55 10.63
CA SER A 666 29.60 50.50 11.16
C SER A 666 30.04 50.19 12.60
N ALA A 667 29.28 49.38 13.36
CA ALA A 667 29.60 48.99 14.73
C ALA A 667 30.44 47.69 14.82
N LEU A 668 30.46 46.86 13.77
CA LEU A 668 31.29 45.64 13.71
C LEU A 668 32.70 45.86 13.11
N ARG A 669 33.14 47.12 13.02
CA ARG A 669 34.52 47.51 12.65
C ARG A 669 35.26 48.24 13.77
N SER A 670 34.99 47.96 15.05
CA SER A 670 35.98 48.24 16.10
C SER A 670 36.79 46.97 16.37
N ARG A 671 38.07 47.02 16.02
CA ARG A 671 39.09 46.12 16.56
C ARG A 671 39.25 46.47 18.04
N ASP A 672 38.69 45.65 18.91
CA ASP A 672 39.20 45.29 20.23
C ASP A 672 38.56 43.95 20.66
#